data_AF-A0A2H0BFP3-F1
#
_entry.id   AF-A0A2H0BFP3-F1
#
_cell.length_a   1.000
_cell.length_b   1.000
_cell.length_c   1.000
_cell.angle_alpha   90.00
_cell.angle_beta   90.00
_cell.angle_gamma   90.00
#
_symmetry.space_group_name_H-M   'P 1'
#
loop_
_entity.id
_entity.type
_entity.pdbx_description
1 polymer ?
#
loop_
_entity_poly.entity_id
_entity_poly.type
_entity_poly.pdbx_seq_one_letter_code
_entity_poly.pdbx_strand_id
1 'polypeptide(L)'
;MNVHIIGIAGKATSALAHMFLKKGWNVSGSDINVYPPNSTYLEKIGVKISSPYNADNLKPGTDLVVVGGNALIVDPHNPEFEKAKVLHIKTVSYPEVLGEYVVKDESIVVAGNFGKGTISGAIVHVLSQLHQDPSYMVGGQMVGYEESLVSSQGKWSVVEGDEYPVPPMTSEPPQSKFFYYKPKYLVLTSAEWDHYDQFPTEDLYIKNYIELVSKLPSDGVLIANVDGKNIKDAISHAPCKVVTYSHDGSSDIKTIDLNWTPTMLGEFNKDNLTAAYTLLTEIGFDSVQVKAHLESYAGLKQRMEVIYDDAGTVIVRDLAHSPVKAQTVLLSIKQKWPDSTVVGVFDMFSSSLKNPAVLTEFDNRFSAADKLYIPKVSAKKDADYKVTGKDIVAAISKTHEHTMYAPQQDVLIFKLISEPLPCVYVLMSSGGMDGLDERLIDRLKHAKATRAMRERLGEYINFTVNEKNIKIPYVINQKRFNIKRSAGKGSPEVIRHELLEMAQENEFDLETHSDAEVFRFMKQQQIGIECSGMVFHVLNAYLLTREIPSLTKLITPTSLFGRIRKSLMPDRWYRNVSADMLTNDKHTVPISDINDIQESDMIRMGVARPGDHVLIITGITRKNGVITEIEYAHSSYKRTVRQGPHTAIIKVVDAKKSLQEQQWQEKTPQGEAYSVHFHPERGDGVRRLKILNTT
;
A
#
# COMPACT_ATOMS: atom_id res chain seq x y z
N MET A 1 17.02 21.39 26.86
CA MET A 1 18.12 20.41 26.93
C MET A 1 18.57 20.05 25.53
N ASN A 2 19.83 19.71 25.36
CA ASN A 2 20.43 19.15 24.15
C ASN A 2 20.59 17.64 24.34
N VAL A 3 19.87 16.85 23.56
CA VAL A 3 19.90 15.39 23.61
C VAL A 3 20.57 14.83 22.37
N HIS A 4 21.44 13.84 22.57
CA HIS A 4 22.02 13.04 21.51
C HIS A 4 21.55 11.59 21.61
N ILE A 5 20.98 11.05 20.54
CA ILE A 5 20.50 9.66 20.50
C ILE A 5 21.44 8.82 19.63
N ILE A 6 22.10 7.84 20.25
CA ILE A 6 22.93 6.85 19.54
C ILE A 6 22.01 5.72 19.07
N GLY A 7 21.98 5.44 17.76
CA GLY A 7 21.03 4.50 17.16
C GLY A 7 19.64 5.13 16.98
N ILE A 8 19.60 6.36 16.47
CA ILE A 8 18.37 7.16 16.36
C ILE A 8 17.37 6.62 15.35
N ALA A 9 17.80 5.79 14.38
CA ALA A 9 16.93 5.23 13.35
C ALA A 9 16.17 3.97 13.81
N GLY A 10 16.26 3.59 15.08
CA GLY A 10 15.42 2.55 15.69
C GLY A 10 13.96 2.98 15.82
N LYS A 11 13.03 2.01 15.88
CA LYS A 11 11.58 2.30 15.99
C LYS A 11 11.25 3.10 17.25
N ALA A 12 11.76 2.69 18.41
CA ALA A 12 11.54 3.40 19.67
C ALA A 12 12.32 4.71 19.75
N THR A 13 13.57 4.72 19.31
CA THR A 13 14.46 5.89 19.41
C THR A 13 14.08 7.03 18.48
N SER A 14 13.58 6.73 17.28
CA SER A 14 13.02 7.76 16.38
C SER A 14 11.74 8.38 16.94
N ALA A 15 10.88 7.57 17.57
CA ALA A 15 9.70 8.07 18.26
C ALA A 15 10.07 8.93 19.49
N LEU A 16 11.11 8.55 20.24
CA LEU A 16 11.66 9.36 21.33
C LEU A 16 12.22 10.70 20.84
N ALA A 17 12.88 10.72 19.68
CA ALA A 17 13.37 11.95 19.08
C ALA A 17 12.21 12.95 18.87
N HIS A 18 11.09 12.48 18.32
CA HIS A 18 9.90 13.30 18.13
C HIS A 18 9.30 13.78 19.47
N MET A 19 9.21 12.91 20.47
CA MET A 19 8.74 13.26 21.80
C MET A 19 9.59 14.38 22.43
N PHE A 20 10.93 14.28 22.35
CA PHE A 20 11.83 15.30 22.88
C PHE A 20 11.68 16.64 22.16
N LEU A 21 11.54 16.64 20.84
CA LEU A 21 11.24 17.85 20.07
C LEU A 21 9.95 18.51 20.54
N LYS A 22 8.88 17.74 20.77
CA LYS A 22 7.61 18.25 21.32
C LYS A 22 7.74 18.82 22.73
N LYS A 23 8.69 18.33 23.54
CA LYS A 23 9.04 18.91 24.84
C LYS A 23 9.91 20.18 24.73
N GLY A 24 10.24 20.63 23.52
CA GLY A 24 11.07 21.81 23.27
C GLY A 24 12.57 21.57 23.45
N TRP A 25 13.01 20.31 23.35
CA TRP A 25 14.43 19.95 23.45
C TRP A 25 15.09 19.96 22.09
N ASN A 26 16.40 20.23 22.05
CA ASN A 26 17.19 20.11 20.84
C ASN A 26 17.63 18.65 20.69
N VAL A 27 17.34 18.04 19.56
CA VAL A 27 17.62 16.62 19.31
C VAL A 27 18.62 16.46 18.18
N SER A 28 19.65 15.67 18.44
CA SER A 28 20.61 15.17 17.46
C SER A 28 20.73 13.65 17.61
N GLY A 29 21.28 12.98 16.62
CA GLY A 29 21.58 11.56 16.76
C GLY A 29 22.37 10.99 15.62
N SER A 30 22.70 9.71 15.76
CA SER A 30 23.56 8.97 14.85
C SER A 30 23.01 7.58 14.59
N ASP A 31 23.30 7.02 13.42
CA ASP A 31 23.04 5.62 13.12
C ASP A 31 23.96 5.11 11.99
N ILE A 32 24.19 3.79 11.93
CA ILE A 32 24.94 3.16 10.83
C ILE A 32 23.99 2.81 9.68
N ASN A 33 22.74 2.43 9.96
CA ASN A 33 21.79 1.95 8.96
C ASN A 33 20.56 2.86 8.89
N VAL A 34 20.69 3.96 8.16
CA VAL A 34 19.61 4.94 7.97
C VAL A 34 18.86 4.61 6.67
N TYR A 35 17.65 4.05 6.78
CA TYR A 35 16.78 3.75 5.64
C TYR A 35 15.29 3.99 5.97
N PRO A 36 14.43 4.15 4.95
CA PRO A 36 12.99 4.31 5.16
C PRO A 36 12.37 3.08 5.86
N PRO A 37 11.32 3.26 6.69
CA PRO A 37 10.55 4.50 6.89
C PRO A 37 11.17 5.48 7.89
N ASN A 38 12.08 5.02 8.76
CA ASN A 38 12.57 5.84 9.88
C ASN A 38 13.44 7.01 9.43
N SER A 39 14.24 6.86 8.37
CA SER A 39 15.03 7.97 7.81
C SER A 39 14.14 9.12 7.33
N THR A 40 13.10 8.79 6.56
CA THR A 40 12.13 9.77 6.03
C THR A 40 11.30 10.38 7.16
N TYR A 41 10.94 9.59 8.17
CA TYR A 41 10.24 10.09 9.35
C TYR A 41 11.08 11.12 10.12
N LEU A 42 12.35 10.81 10.41
CA LEU A 42 13.28 11.69 11.12
C LEU A 42 13.55 12.99 10.34
N GLU A 43 13.70 12.90 9.01
CA GLU A 43 13.84 14.07 8.14
C GLU A 43 12.59 14.97 8.19
N LYS A 44 11.39 14.36 8.13
CA LYS A 44 10.11 15.07 8.20
C LYS A 44 9.95 15.87 9.50
N ILE A 45 10.43 15.34 10.62
CA ILE A 45 10.39 16.03 11.92
C ILE A 45 11.59 16.96 12.16
N GLY A 46 12.46 17.13 11.17
CA GLY A 46 13.59 18.07 11.22
C GLY A 46 14.80 17.60 12.03
N VAL A 47 14.93 16.29 12.29
CA VAL A 47 16.07 15.73 13.04
C VAL A 47 17.25 15.48 12.09
N LYS A 48 18.40 16.06 12.44
CA LYS A 48 19.66 15.81 11.72
C LYS A 48 20.29 14.50 12.20
N ILE A 49 20.42 13.55 11.27
CA ILE A 49 21.06 12.25 11.52
C ILE A 49 22.52 12.31 11.06
N SER A 50 23.43 11.80 11.90
CA SER A 50 24.85 11.60 11.57
C SER A 50 25.11 10.14 11.24
N SER A 51 25.97 9.85 10.27
CA SER A 51 26.36 8.49 9.92
C SER A 51 27.78 8.45 9.36
N PRO A 52 28.64 7.48 9.73
CA PRO A 52 28.42 6.46 10.76
C PRO A 52 28.60 7.04 12.19
N TYR A 53 28.67 6.16 13.20
CA TYR A 53 29.04 6.57 14.55
C TYR A 53 30.43 7.22 14.57
N ASN A 54 30.53 8.40 15.19
CA ASN A 54 31.78 9.15 15.30
C ASN A 54 31.75 10.03 16.55
N ALA A 55 32.85 10.07 17.29
CA ALA A 55 32.97 10.88 18.50
C ALA A 55 32.60 12.36 18.28
N ASP A 56 32.84 12.92 17.10
CA ASP A 56 32.51 14.31 16.74
C ASP A 56 31.02 14.57 16.48
N ASN A 57 30.20 13.52 16.40
CA ASN A 57 28.75 13.63 16.38
C ASN A 57 28.22 14.17 17.70
N LEU A 58 28.89 13.86 18.82
CA LEU A 58 28.57 14.39 20.15
C LEU A 58 29.03 15.86 20.27
N LYS A 59 28.08 16.79 20.23
CA LYS A 59 28.35 18.23 20.20
C LYS A 59 28.64 18.80 21.60
N PRO A 60 29.47 19.85 21.71
CA PRO A 60 29.64 20.60 22.95
C PRO A 60 28.28 21.07 23.51
N GLY A 61 28.08 20.95 24.82
CA GLY A 61 26.83 21.30 25.48
C GLY A 61 25.73 20.24 25.37
N THR A 62 26.04 18.99 24.99
CA THR A 62 25.10 17.88 25.12
C THR A 62 24.82 17.58 26.59
N ASP A 63 23.54 17.62 26.99
CA ASP A 63 23.11 17.43 28.38
C ASP A 63 22.81 15.95 28.68
N LEU A 64 22.35 15.20 27.67
CA LEU A 64 21.89 13.82 27.79
C LEU A 64 22.26 13.01 26.54
N VAL A 65 22.80 11.81 26.75
CA VAL A 65 22.97 10.80 25.71
C VAL A 65 21.97 9.67 25.96
N VAL A 66 21.19 9.33 24.94
CA VAL A 66 20.26 8.19 24.96
C VAL A 66 20.80 7.10 24.06
N VAL A 67 20.97 5.91 24.61
CA VAL A 67 21.50 4.74 23.89
C VAL A 67 20.35 3.87 23.39
N GLY A 68 20.26 3.73 22.06
CA GLY A 68 19.36 2.80 21.39
C GLY A 68 19.77 1.34 21.58
N GLY A 69 18.78 0.44 21.57
CA GLY A 69 18.97 -0.96 22.00
C GLY A 69 20.03 -1.76 21.23
N ASN A 70 20.30 -1.45 19.96
CA ASN A 70 21.30 -2.19 19.18
C ASN A 70 22.67 -1.51 19.12
N ALA A 71 22.79 -0.25 19.56
CA ALA A 71 23.98 0.57 19.30
C ALA A 71 25.25 -0.02 19.92
N LEU A 72 25.17 -0.48 21.17
CA LEU A 72 26.30 -1.07 21.91
C LEU A 72 26.42 -2.59 21.75
N ILE A 73 25.37 -3.26 21.25
CA ILE A 73 25.42 -4.69 20.94
C ILE A 73 26.23 -4.91 19.65
N VAL A 74 26.05 -4.02 18.68
CA VAL A 74 26.79 -4.06 17.41
C VAL A 74 28.23 -3.60 17.60
N ASP A 75 28.45 -2.57 18.42
CA ASP A 75 29.78 -2.04 18.72
C ASP A 75 29.89 -1.66 20.21
N PRO A 76 30.44 -2.55 21.05
CA PRO A 76 30.68 -2.27 22.47
C PRO A 76 31.63 -1.09 22.72
N HIS A 77 32.44 -0.70 21.71
CA HIS A 77 33.39 0.42 21.78
C HIS A 77 32.91 1.63 20.97
N ASN A 78 31.58 1.80 20.88
CA ASN A 78 30.98 2.92 20.17
C ASN A 78 31.65 4.26 20.54
N PRO A 79 32.21 5.00 19.55
CA PRO A 79 33.05 6.17 19.82
C PRO A 79 32.29 7.33 20.47
N GLU A 80 30.97 7.42 20.25
CA GLU A 80 30.13 8.45 20.87
C GLU A 80 29.86 8.12 22.34
N PHE A 81 29.61 6.85 22.65
CA PHE A 81 29.40 6.36 24.00
C PHE A 81 30.65 6.51 24.87
N GLU A 82 31.82 6.12 24.35
CA GLU A 82 33.09 6.28 25.05
C GLU A 82 33.43 7.77 25.29
N LYS A 83 33.19 8.64 24.32
CA LYS A 83 33.35 10.08 24.52
C LYS A 83 32.37 10.64 25.56
N ALA A 84 31.12 10.19 25.57
CA ALA A 84 30.13 10.60 26.57
C ALA A 84 30.58 10.26 28.00
N LYS A 85 31.20 9.08 28.20
CA LYS A 85 31.81 8.68 29.47
C LYS A 85 32.96 9.59 29.88
N VAL A 86 33.89 9.85 28.96
CA VAL A 86 35.06 10.74 29.20
C VAL A 86 34.61 12.15 29.58
N LEU A 87 33.54 12.65 28.96
CA LEU A 87 32.96 13.96 29.23
C LEU A 87 31.99 13.98 30.42
N HIS A 88 31.78 12.84 31.09
CA HIS A 88 30.83 12.68 32.20
C HIS A 88 29.40 13.16 31.88
N ILE A 89 28.95 12.98 30.64
CA ILE A 89 27.58 13.33 30.23
C ILE A 89 26.61 12.26 30.73
N LYS A 90 25.44 12.67 31.26
CA LYS A 90 24.39 11.74 31.68
C LYS A 90 24.03 10.84 30.50
N THR A 91 24.20 9.53 30.67
CA THR A 91 23.99 8.55 29.62
C THR A 91 23.02 7.49 30.11
N VAL A 92 21.91 7.30 29.40
CA VAL A 92 20.81 6.41 29.77
C VAL A 92 20.39 5.56 28.58
N SER A 93 19.84 4.39 28.83
CA SER A 93 19.22 3.57 27.80
C SER A 93 17.84 4.12 27.41
N TYR A 94 17.38 3.79 26.20
CA TYR A 94 16.04 4.20 25.80
C TYR A 94 14.90 3.64 26.70
N PRO A 95 14.98 2.42 27.28
CA PRO A 95 13.94 1.94 28.20
C PRO A 95 13.92 2.71 29.52
N GLU A 96 15.07 3.18 30.02
CA GLU A 96 15.12 4.09 31.17
C GLU A 96 14.39 5.40 30.86
N VAL A 97 14.58 5.96 29.65
CA VAL A 97 13.85 7.16 29.21
C VAL A 97 12.34 6.89 29.16
N LEU A 98 11.90 5.73 28.66
CA LEU A 98 10.48 5.37 28.68
C LEU A 98 9.96 5.27 30.13
N GLY A 99 10.70 4.62 31.02
CA GLY A 99 10.39 4.54 32.45
C GLY A 99 10.30 5.91 33.13
N GLU A 100 11.14 6.87 32.74
CA GLU A 100 11.18 8.20 33.35
C GLU A 100 10.11 9.15 32.77
N TYR A 101 9.88 9.14 31.45
CA TYR A 101 9.09 10.17 30.76
C TYR A 101 7.72 9.70 30.23
N VAL A 102 7.49 8.39 30.14
CA VAL A 102 6.26 7.82 29.53
C VAL A 102 5.47 7.02 30.56
N VAL A 103 6.13 6.20 31.35
CA VAL A 103 5.50 5.35 32.37
C VAL A 103 4.91 6.20 33.50
N LYS A 104 3.69 5.85 33.92
CA LYS A 104 2.92 6.51 34.99
C LYS A 104 2.67 5.53 36.13
N ASP A 105 2.03 6.00 37.20
CA ASP A 105 1.66 5.14 38.34
C ASP A 105 0.61 4.08 37.94
N GLU A 106 -0.35 4.43 37.06
CA GLU A 106 -1.28 3.46 36.47
C GLU A 106 -0.65 2.83 35.21
N SER A 107 0.42 2.06 35.41
CA SER A 107 1.23 1.45 34.35
C SER A 107 0.66 0.12 33.87
N ILE A 108 0.37 0.06 32.57
CA ILE A 108 -0.03 -1.15 31.84
C ILE A 108 1.16 -1.59 30.97
N VAL A 109 1.66 -2.80 31.22
CA VAL A 109 2.70 -3.43 30.41
C VAL A 109 2.13 -4.67 29.74
N VAL A 110 2.40 -4.84 28.45
CA VAL A 110 2.01 -6.04 27.70
C VAL A 110 3.25 -6.83 27.31
N ALA A 111 3.43 -8.02 27.88
CA ALA A 111 4.60 -8.86 27.69
C ALA A 111 4.25 -10.22 27.04
N GLY A 112 5.26 -10.86 26.45
CA GLY A 112 5.20 -12.19 25.85
C GLY A 112 5.62 -12.22 24.38
N ASN A 113 5.73 -13.38 23.76
CA ASN A 113 6.35 -13.50 22.42
C ASN A 113 5.48 -12.92 21.29
N PHE A 114 4.16 -13.02 21.43
CA PHE A 114 3.19 -12.60 20.41
C PHE A 114 2.19 -11.60 20.97
N GLY A 115 1.53 -10.84 20.08
CA GLY A 115 0.42 -9.97 20.46
C GLY A 115 0.77 -8.63 21.12
N LYS A 116 1.98 -8.47 21.70
CA LYS A 116 2.41 -7.27 22.48
C LYS A 116 1.89 -5.94 21.93
N GLY A 117 2.32 -5.57 20.72
CA GLY A 117 1.91 -4.31 20.11
C GLY A 117 0.45 -4.22 19.69
N THR A 118 -0.16 -5.34 19.31
CA THR A 118 -1.58 -5.35 18.95
C THR A 118 -2.45 -5.07 20.19
N ILE A 119 -2.17 -5.77 21.29
CA ILE A 119 -2.87 -5.60 22.58
C ILE A 119 -2.59 -4.20 23.14
N SER A 120 -1.32 -3.76 23.15
CA SER A 120 -0.96 -2.41 23.63
C SER A 120 -1.69 -1.33 22.85
N GLY A 121 -1.70 -1.42 21.51
CA GLY A 121 -2.43 -0.47 20.66
C GLY A 121 -3.95 -0.54 20.85
N ALA A 122 -4.51 -1.72 21.09
CA ALA A 122 -5.94 -1.87 21.38
C ALA A 122 -6.32 -1.19 22.71
N ILE A 123 -5.51 -1.37 23.76
CA ILE A 123 -5.69 -0.69 25.06
C ILE A 123 -5.58 0.83 24.89
N VAL A 124 -4.55 1.31 24.19
CA VAL A 124 -4.38 2.74 23.88
C VAL A 124 -5.58 3.28 23.12
N HIS A 125 -6.09 2.53 22.15
CA HIS A 125 -7.26 2.94 21.36
C HIS A 125 -8.48 3.14 22.26
N VAL A 126 -8.82 2.16 23.10
CA VAL A 126 -9.97 2.28 24.02
C VAL A 126 -9.78 3.45 24.98
N LEU A 127 -8.63 3.56 25.65
CA LEU A 127 -8.35 4.66 26.59
C LEU A 127 -8.44 6.02 25.90
N SER A 128 -7.99 6.13 24.65
CA SER A 128 -8.08 7.36 23.87
C SER A 128 -9.52 7.71 23.49
N GLN A 129 -10.32 6.72 23.07
CA GLN A 129 -11.75 6.90 22.75
C GLN A 129 -12.56 7.28 24.00
N LEU A 130 -12.16 6.79 25.17
CA LEU A 130 -12.73 7.14 26.47
C LEU A 130 -12.11 8.40 27.10
N HIS A 131 -11.36 9.18 26.32
CA HIS A 131 -10.75 10.46 26.72
C HIS A 131 -9.87 10.39 27.98
N GLN A 132 -9.19 9.27 28.20
CA GLN A 132 -8.30 9.05 29.35
C GLN A 132 -6.88 9.63 29.17
N ASP A 133 -6.56 10.15 27.99
CA ASP A 133 -5.27 10.77 27.62
C ASP A 133 -4.05 9.90 28.02
N PRO A 134 -3.94 8.63 27.58
CA PRO A 134 -2.86 7.75 28.00
C PRO A 134 -1.50 8.19 27.43
N SER A 135 -0.45 8.05 28.23
CA SER A 135 0.92 8.00 27.70
C SER A 135 1.17 6.61 27.12
N TYR A 136 1.94 6.48 26.04
CA TYR A 136 2.18 5.17 25.46
C TYR A 136 3.44 5.06 24.63
N MET A 137 3.90 3.81 24.47
CA MET A 137 4.85 3.41 23.44
C MET A 137 4.40 2.09 22.83
N VAL A 138 3.98 2.14 21.57
CA VAL A 138 3.63 0.99 20.74
C VAL A 138 4.73 0.83 19.68
N GLY A 139 5.29 -0.37 19.56
CA GLY A 139 6.39 -0.74 18.67
C GLY A 139 6.00 -0.78 17.18
N GLY A 140 4.74 -0.50 16.85
CA GLY A 140 4.23 -0.33 15.50
C GLY A 140 3.32 0.90 15.39
N GLN A 141 3.21 1.45 14.18
CA GLN A 141 2.29 2.55 13.91
C GLN A 141 0.85 2.05 13.97
N MET A 142 0.02 2.61 14.85
CA MET A 142 -1.42 2.32 14.87
C MET A 142 -2.11 2.96 13.67
N VAL A 143 -3.05 2.24 13.06
CA VAL A 143 -3.87 2.79 11.97
C VAL A 143 -4.76 3.91 12.52
N GLY A 144 -4.73 5.08 11.86
CA GLY A 144 -5.51 6.26 12.29
C GLY A 144 -4.83 7.14 13.35
N TYR A 145 -3.63 6.80 13.82
CA TYR A 145 -2.85 7.62 14.75
C TYR A 145 -1.61 8.17 14.05
N GLU A 146 -1.15 9.36 14.46
CA GLU A 146 0.06 9.98 13.91
C GLU A 146 1.34 9.49 14.58
N GLU A 147 1.28 9.14 15.86
CA GLU A 147 2.45 8.86 16.70
C GLU A 147 2.36 7.45 17.30
N SER A 148 3.51 6.78 17.39
CA SER A 148 3.65 5.51 18.08
C SER A 148 4.15 5.66 19.53
N LEU A 149 4.55 6.88 19.92
CA LEU A 149 4.99 7.23 21.27
C LEU A 149 4.40 8.59 21.66
N VAL A 150 3.70 8.64 22.79
CA VAL A 150 3.15 9.87 23.36
C VAL A 150 3.46 9.93 24.86
N SER A 151 3.89 11.12 25.33
CA SER A 151 4.04 11.45 26.74
C SER A 151 3.01 12.53 27.10
N SER A 152 1.92 12.10 27.73
CA SER A 152 0.74 12.90 28.06
C SER A 152 0.71 13.29 29.55
N GLN A 153 -0.33 14.02 29.96
CA GLN A 153 -0.55 14.40 31.36
C GLN A 153 -1.51 13.45 32.10
N GLY A 154 -2.22 12.58 31.36
CA GLY A 154 -3.06 11.53 31.95
C GLY A 154 -2.29 10.59 32.87
N LYS A 155 -3.03 9.93 33.76
CA LYS A 155 -2.49 9.01 34.78
C LYS A 155 -2.10 7.63 34.25
N TRP A 156 -2.58 7.27 33.05
CA TRP A 156 -2.38 5.95 32.45
C TRP A 156 -1.14 5.93 31.57
N SER A 157 -0.39 4.82 31.62
CA SER A 157 0.62 4.52 30.60
C SER A 157 0.46 3.12 30.03
N VAL A 158 0.67 2.96 28.72
CA VAL A 158 0.65 1.64 28.04
C VAL A 158 1.95 1.43 27.28
N VAL A 159 2.72 0.41 27.63
CA VAL A 159 4.00 0.11 26.97
C VAL A 159 4.19 -1.37 26.67
N GLU A 160 4.85 -1.67 25.55
CA GLU A 160 5.25 -3.04 25.22
C GLU A 160 6.39 -3.52 26.13
N GLY A 161 6.15 -4.63 26.83
CA GLY A 161 7.12 -5.31 27.67
C GLY A 161 8.04 -6.22 26.86
N ASP A 162 9.14 -5.66 26.37
CA ASP A 162 10.17 -6.37 25.62
C ASP A 162 11.16 -7.08 26.56
N GLU A 163 11.24 -8.40 26.41
CA GLU A 163 12.13 -9.31 27.13
C GLU A 163 13.60 -9.15 26.77
N TYR A 164 13.93 -8.57 25.62
CA TYR A 164 15.30 -8.52 25.15
C TYR A 164 16.13 -7.55 26.02
N PRO A 165 17.32 -7.93 26.50
CA PRO A 165 18.09 -7.14 27.46
C PRO A 165 18.49 -5.75 26.94
N VAL A 166 18.62 -4.80 27.86
CA VAL A 166 19.28 -3.52 27.62
C VAL A 166 20.78 -3.76 27.44
N PRO A 167 21.47 -3.08 26.51
CA PRO A 167 22.92 -3.24 26.37
C PRO A 167 23.66 -2.94 27.67
N PRO A 168 24.77 -3.64 27.96
CA PRO A 168 25.54 -3.41 29.18
C PRO A 168 26.20 -2.03 29.14
N MET A 169 25.57 -1.07 29.81
CA MET A 169 26.07 0.30 29.94
C MET A 169 26.91 0.48 31.21
N THR A 170 26.74 -0.41 32.18
CA THR A 170 27.44 -0.44 33.48
C THR A 170 28.04 -1.84 33.73
N SER A 171 28.67 -2.04 34.89
CA SER A 171 29.16 -3.36 35.33
C SER A 171 28.05 -4.29 35.83
N GLU A 172 26.80 -3.83 35.89
CA GLU A 172 25.68 -4.65 36.32
C GLU A 172 25.23 -5.61 35.20
N PRO A 173 24.68 -6.79 35.55
CA PRO A 173 24.11 -7.69 34.55
C PRO A 173 22.99 -7.00 33.78
N PRO A 174 22.94 -7.14 32.43
CA PRO A 174 21.91 -6.52 31.64
C PRO A 174 20.53 -7.08 32.00
N GLN A 175 19.56 -6.18 32.14
CA GLN A 175 18.18 -6.51 32.48
C GLN A 175 17.26 -6.32 31.28
N SER A 176 16.20 -7.11 31.22
CA SER A 176 15.10 -7.01 30.25
C SER A 176 14.42 -5.65 30.33
N LYS A 177 13.97 -5.11 29.19
CA LYS A 177 13.44 -3.72 29.10
C LYS A 177 12.20 -3.52 29.96
N PHE A 178 11.35 -4.55 30.09
CA PHE A 178 10.13 -4.46 30.86
C PHE A 178 10.35 -4.14 32.36
N PHE A 179 11.55 -4.40 32.91
CA PHE A 179 11.83 -4.10 34.32
C PHE A 179 11.89 -2.60 34.60
N TYR A 180 12.16 -1.79 33.58
CA TYR A 180 12.18 -0.33 33.67
C TYR A 180 10.77 0.27 33.71
N TYR A 181 9.73 -0.50 33.36
CA TYR A 181 8.37 0.01 33.20
C TYR A 181 7.46 -0.22 34.42
N LYS A 182 7.97 -0.89 35.46
CA LYS A 182 7.31 -1.07 36.77
C LYS A 182 5.80 -1.29 36.66
N PRO A 183 5.34 -2.40 36.04
CA PRO A 183 3.92 -2.63 35.81
C PRO A 183 3.13 -2.67 37.13
N LYS A 184 2.04 -1.93 37.18
CA LYS A 184 0.93 -2.17 38.11
C LYS A 184 -0.05 -3.17 37.51
N TYR A 185 -0.25 -3.09 36.20
CA TYR A 185 -1.08 -3.97 35.42
C TYR A 185 -0.24 -4.66 34.34
N LEU A 186 -0.33 -5.99 34.28
CA LEU A 186 0.44 -6.80 33.33
C LEU A 186 -0.49 -7.68 32.51
N VAL A 187 -0.33 -7.64 31.20
CA VAL A 187 -0.87 -8.67 30.29
C VAL A 187 0.28 -9.58 29.87
N LEU A 188 0.12 -10.88 30.05
CA LEU A 188 1.12 -11.89 29.71
C LEU A 188 0.54 -12.93 28.73
N THR A 189 1.06 -12.96 27.50
CA THR A 189 0.49 -13.78 26.40
C THR A 189 1.15 -15.16 26.27
N SER A 190 2.48 -15.23 26.30
CA SER A 190 3.25 -16.48 26.26
C SER A 190 4.69 -16.22 26.71
N ALA A 191 5.39 -17.28 27.12
CA ALA A 191 6.83 -17.26 27.41
C ALA A 191 7.53 -18.41 26.66
N GLU A 192 7.52 -18.35 25.34
CA GLU A 192 8.19 -19.28 24.44
C GLU A 192 9.66 -18.90 24.27
N TRP A 193 10.57 -19.86 24.45
CA TRP A 193 12.00 -19.59 24.37
C TRP A 193 12.41 -19.06 22.99
N ASP A 194 12.84 -17.80 22.98
CA ASP A 194 13.32 -17.04 21.83
C ASP A 194 14.64 -16.35 22.23
N HIS A 195 15.28 -15.63 21.29
CA HIS A 195 16.50 -14.87 21.53
C HIS A 195 17.64 -15.72 22.11
N TYR A 196 17.93 -16.85 21.46
CA TYR A 196 18.98 -17.81 21.84
C TYR A 196 20.37 -17.19 22.03
N ASP A 197 20.61 -16.02 21.42
CA ASP A 197 21.82 -15.23 21.58
C ASP A 197 21.95 -14.57 22.96
N GLN A 198 20.82 -14.21 23.59
CA GLN A 198 20.75 -13.54 24.90
C GLN A 198 20.34 -14.48 26.03
N PHE A 199 19.51 -15.48 25.74
CA PHE A 199 19.02 -16.46 26.70
C PHE A 199 19.49 -17.86 26.28
N PRO A 200 20.64 -18.34 26.80
CA PRO A 200 21.23 -19.61 26.36
C PRO A 200 20.39 -20.85 26.71
N THR A 201 19.44 -20.74 27.63
CA THR A 201 18.55 -21.83 28.03
C THR A 201 17.10 -21.35 28.18
N GLU A 202 16.15 -22.24 27.90
CA GLU A 202 14.71 -22.00 28.11
C GLU A 202 14.41 -21.65 29.57
N ASP A 203 15.07 -22.30 30.53
CA ASP A 203 14.89 -22.02 31.96
C ASP A 203 15.23 -20.56 32.33
N LEU A 204 16.32 -20.02 31.79
CA LEU A 204 16.70 -18.62 32.03
C LEU A 204 15.68 -17.66 31.42
N TYR A 205 15.16 -18.01 30.23
CA TYR A 205 14.13 -17.23 29.56
C TYR A 205 12.82 -17.21 30.37
N ILE A 206 12.33 -18.36 30.84
CA ILE A 206 11.11 -18.46 31.65
C ILE A 206 11.29 -17.74 32.99
N LYS A 207 12.45 -17.91 33.64
CA LYS A 207 12.77 -17.24 34.91
C LYS A 207 12.66 -15.72 34.82
N ASN A 208 12.99 -15.13 33.68
CA ASN A 208 12.84 -13.70 33.42
C ASN A 208 11.37 -13.22 33.55
N TYR A 209 10.42 -14.03 33.06
CA TYR A 209 8.98 -13.74 33.18
C TYR A 209 8.45 -14.04 34.58
N ILE A 210 8.92 -15.10 35.24
CA ILE A 210 8.60 -15.38 36.65
C ILE A 210 9.02 -14.19 37.51
N GLU A 211 10.23 -13.65 37.28
CA GLU A 211 10.73 -12.49 38.01
C GLU A 211 9.87 -11.25 37.75
N LEU A 212 9.49 -10.99 36.50
CA LEU A 212 8.55 -9.91 36.15
C LEU A 212 7.22 -10.02 36.92
N VAL A 213 6.61 -11.21 36.93
CA VAL A 213 5.33 -11.46 37.62
C VAL A 213 5.48 -11.30 39.13
N SER A 214 6.57 -11.81 39.71
CA SER A 214 6.83 -11.71 41.16
C SER A 214 7.02 -10.28 41.67
N LYS A 215 7.37 -9.34 40.77
CA LYS A 215 7.57 -7.91 41.05
C LYS A 215 6.30 -7.06 40.94
N LEU A 216 5.16 -7.64 40.58
CA LEU A 216 3.89 -6.90 40.55
C LEU A 216 3.50 -6.42 41.96
N PRO A 217 2.86 -5.25 42.09
CA PRO A 217 2.37 -4.79 43.38
C PRO A 217 1.12 -5.57 43.80
N SER A 218 0.85 -5.69 45.10
CA SER A 218 -0.29 -6.48 45.60
C SER A 218 -1.67 -5.91 45.22
N ASP A 219 -1.75 -4.62 44.94
CA ASP A 219 -2.94 -3.94 44.38
C ASP A 219 -2.96 -3.93 42.83
N GLY A 220 -2.03 -4.65 42.20
CA GLY A 220 -1.97 -4.83 40.76
C GLY A 220 -2.92 -5.90 40.21
N VAL A 221 -2.91 -6.07 38.89
CA VAL A 221 -3.67 -7.11 38.17
C VAL A 221 -2.79 -7.76 37.10
N LEU A 222 -2.82 -9.08 37.04
CA LEU A 222 -2.23 -9.90 35.99
C LEU A 222 -3.32 -10.53 35.13
N ILE A 223 -3.31 -10.23 33.83
CA ILE A 223 -4.11 -10.92 32.81
C ILE A 223 -3.23 -11.93 32.08
N ALA A 224 -3.60 -13.20 32.09
CA ALA A 224 -2.75 -14.27 31.57
C ALA A 224 -3.47 -15.19 30.59
N ASN A 225 -2.84 -15.46 29.43
CA ASN A 225 -3.33 -16.46 28.49
C ASN A 225 -2.92 -17.86 28.91
N VAL A 226 -3.87 -18.70 29.36
CA VAL A 226 -3.54 -20.07 29.81
C VAL A 226 -3.28 -21.06 28.67
N ASP A 227 -3.57 -20.67 27.42
CA ASP A 227 -3.17 -21.41 26.22
C ASP A 227 -1.71 -21.12 25.83
N GLY A 228 -1.11 -20.05 26.38
CA GLY A 228 0.28 -19.68 26.13
C GLY A 228 1.28 -20.63 26.78
N LYS A 229 2.38 -20.91 26.08
CA LYS A 229 3.48 -21.75 26.60
C LYS A 229 4.06 -21.12 27.88
N ASN A 230 4.34 -21.96 28.87
CA ASN A 230 5.02 -21.61 30.13
C ASN A 230 4.28 -20.59 31.02
N ILE A 231 3.03 -20.22 30.70
CA ILE A 231 2.28 -19.22 31.47
C ILE A 231 1.81 -19.73 32.83
N LYS A 232 1.37 -20.99 32.91
CA LYS A 232 0.81 -21.56 34.15
C LYS A 232 1.80 -21.55 35.32
N ASP A 233 3.09 -21.75 35.03
CA ASP A 233 4.15 -21.68 36.02
C ASP A 233 4.39 -20.24 36.47
N ALA A 234 4.53 -19.32 35.51
CA ALA A 234 4.76 -17.89 35.77
C ALA A 234 3.68 -17.25 36.66
N ILE A 235 2.39 -17.53 36.42
CA ILE A 235 1.29 -16.92 37.19
C ILE A 235 1.23 -17.39 38.65
N SER A 236 1.83 -18.54 38.99
CA SER A 236 1.84 -19.06 40.37
C SER A 236 2.67 -18.21 41.34
N HIS A 237 3.52 -17.34 40.79
CA HIS A 237 4.37 -16.41 41.55
C HIS A 237 3.78 -15.01 41.68
N ALA A 238 2.55 -14.78 41.19
CA ALA A 238 1.92 -13.46 41.25
C ALA A 238 1.47 -13.11 42.67
N PRO A 239 1.86 -11.94 43.22
CA PRO A 239 1.42 -11.48 44.54
C PRO A 239 0.07 -10.74 44.51
N CYS A 240 -0.57 -10.66 43.34
CA CYS A 240 -1.73 -9.82 43.05
C CYS A 240 -2.89 -10.64 42.46
N LYS A 241 -4.00 -9.98 42.11
CA LYS A 241 -5.11 -10.64 41.42
C LYS A 241 -4.66 -11.15 40.05
N VAL A 242 -4.99 -12.41 39.75
CA VAL A 242 -4.77 -13.03 38.44
C VAL A 242 -6.13 -13.29 37.81
N VAL A 243 -6.31 -12.88 36.55
CA VAL A 243 -7.47 -13.23 35.73
C VAL A 243 -6.97 -13.90 34.46
N THR A 244 -7.49 -15.09 34.20
CA THR A 244 -7.05 -15.94 33.09
C THR A 244 -8.01 -15.82 31.91
N TYR A 245 -7.45 -15.90 30.71
CA TYR A 245 -8.23 -16.07 29.49
C TYR A 245 -7.68 -17.18 28.62
N SER A 246 -8.53 -17.72 27.76
CA SER A 246 -8.21 -18.75 26.77
C SER A 246 -9.11 -18.56 25.55
N HIS A 247 -8.74 -19.18 24.43
CA HIS A 247 -9.61 -19.18 23.25
C HIS A 247 -10.93 -19.91 23.55
N ASP A 248 -10.82 -21.18 23.94
CA ASP A 248 -11.93 -22.06 24.36
C ASP A 248 -11.55 -22.95 25.58
N GLY A 249 -10.29 -22.89 26.04
CA GLY A 249 -9.81 -23.65 27.20
C GLY A 249 -10.49 -23.27 28.52
N SER A 250 -10.20 -23.99 29.60
CA SER A 250 -10.68 -23.63 30.94
C SER A 250 -9.97 -22.38 31.46
N SER A 251 -10.69 -21.28 31.63
CA SER A 251 -10.20 -20.00 32.12
C SER A 251 -11.35 -19.17 32.71
N ASP A 252 -11.04 -17.99 33.27
CA ASP A 252 -12.07 -17.07 33.76
C ASP A 252 -12.87 -16.43 32.61
N ILE A 253 -12.20 -16.15 31.48
CA ILE A 253 -12.81 -15.55 30.28
C ILE A 253 -12.44 -16.36 29.03
N LYS A 254 -13.44 -16.84 28.31
CA LYS A 254 -13.24 -17.49 27.01
C LYS A 254 -13.44 -16.50 25.86
N THR A 255 -12.51 -16.46 24.92
CA THR A 255 -12.63 -15.63 23.70
C THR A 255 -13.91 -15.95 22.92
N ILE A 256 -14.26 -17.24 22.82
CA ILE A 256 -15.47 -17.67 22.08
C ILE A 256 -16.78 -17.10 22.65
N ASP A 257 -16.83 -16.83 23.95
CA ASP A 257 -18.03 -16.33 24.63
C ASP A 257 -18.28 -14.84 24.35
N LEU A 258 -17.23 -14.11 23.93
CA LEU A 258 -17.30 -12.66 23.67
C LEU A 258 -17.87 -12.33 22.27
N ASN A 259 -18.03 -13.31 21.38
CA ASN A 259 -18.62 -13.16 20.05
C ASN A 259 -18.07 -11.96 19.26
N TRP A 260 -16.74 -11.85 19.20
CA TRP A 260 -16.04 -10.74 18.56
C TRP A 260 -16.37 -10.61 17.06
N THR A 261 -16.70 -9.38 16.64
CA THR A 261 -16.75 -8.98 15.22
C THR A 261 -15.81 -7.79 14.96
N PRO A 262 -14.48 -8.00 15.07
CA PRO A 262 -13.53 -6.90 15.01
C PRO A 262 -13.23 -6.50 13.56
N THR A 263 -12.78 -5.25 13.40
CA THR A 263 -12.24 -4.75 12.13
C THR A 263 -10.95 -5.48 11.75
N MET A 264 -10.11 -5.82 12.74
CA MET A 264 -8.87 -6.58 12.50
C MET A 264 -9.15 -8.00 11.99
N LEU A 265 -8.27 -8.47 11.09
CA LEU A 265 -8.33 -9.84 10.57
C LEU A 265 -7.60 -10.83 11.48
N GLY A 266 -7.99 -12.10 11.41
CA GLY A 266 -7.33 -13.24 12.07
C GLY A 266 -7.90 -13.60 13.43
N GLU A 267 -8.11 -14.89 13.66
CA GLU A 267 -8.69 -15.40 14.92
C GLU A 267 -7.81 -15.10 16.14
N PHE A 268 -6.49 -15.17 15.98
CA PHE A 268 -5.53 -14.81 17.04
C PHE A 268 -5.69 -13.36 17.51
N ASN A 269 -6.23 -12.47 16.67
CA ASN A 269 -6.52 -11.10 17.09
C ASN A 269 -7.75 -11.02 18.00
N LYS A 270 -8.68 -11.97 17.95
CA LYS A 270 -9.76 -12.06 18.94
C LYS A 270 -9.21 -12.35 20.32
N ASP A 271 -8.21 -13.24 20.44
CA ASP A 271 -7.54 -13.50 21.72
C ASP A 271 -6.77 -12.26 22.23
N ASN A 272 -6.11 -11.53 21.33
CA ASN A 272 -5.48 -10.24 21.67
C ASN A 272 -6.52 -9.23 22.20
N LEU A 273 -7.68 -9.15 21.56
CA LEU A 273 -8.77 -8.26 21.99
C LEU A 273 -9.39 -8.72 23.31
N THR A 274 -9.54 -10.03 23.53
CA THR A 274 -9.96 -10.60 24.82
C THR A 274 -9.00 -10.18 25.92
N ALA A 275 -7.68 -10.21 25.69
CA ALA A 275 -6.70 -9.78 26.68
C ALA A 275 -6.88 -8.30 27.08
N ALA A 276 -7.07 -7.41 26.09
CA ALA A 276 -7.31 -5.99 26.30
C ALA A 276 -8.67 -5.74 27.00
N TYR A 277 -9.71 -6.45 26.56
CA TYR A 277 -11.05 -6.40 27.14
C TYR A 277 -11.00 -6.77 28.62
N THR A 278 -10.47 -7.94 28.93
CA THR A 278 -10.40 -8.47 30.30
C THR A 278 -9.65 -7.51 31.21
N LEU A 279 -8.50 -6.98 30.76
CA LEU A 279 -7.76 -5.99 31.55
C LEU A 279 -8.61 -4.74 31.84
N LEU A 280 -9.16 -4.12 30.80
CA LEU A 280 -9.88 -2.85 30.93
C LEU A 280 -11.14 -3.00 31.78
N THR A 281 -11.87 -4.10 31.63
CA THR A 281 -13.04 -4.39 32.47
C THR A 281 -12.65 -4.63 33.92
N GLU A 282 -11.54 -5.34 34.16
CA GLU A 282 -11.07 -5.66 35.50
C GLU A 282 -10.61 -4.41 36.26
N ILE A 283 -10.01 -3.43 35.56
CA ILE A 283 -9.62 -2.15 36.16
C ILE A 283 -10.76 -1.11 36.18
N GLY A 284 -12.00 -1.53 35.87
CA GLY A 284 -13.23 -0.77 36.13
C GLY A 284 -13.80 0.03 34.95
N PHE A 285 -13.32 -0.17 33.72
CA PHE A 285 -13.96 0.42 32.53
C PHE A 285 -15.24 -0.34 32.14
N ASP A 286 -16.24 0.38 31.63
CA ASP A 286 -17.52 -0.21 31.21
C ASP A 286 -17.32 -1.22 30.08
N SER A 287 -17.78 -2.45 30.29
CA SER A 287 -17.53 -3.57 29.37
C SER A 287 -18.17 -3.37 28.00
N VAL A 288 -19.34 -2.72 27.94
CA VAL A 288 -20.04 -2.45 26.68
C VAL A 288 -19.25 -1.45 25.84
N GLN A 289 -18.78 -0.36 26.46
CA GLN A 289 -17.94 0.62 25.78
C GLN A 289 -16.59 0.04 25.37
N VAL A 290 -15.93 -0.73 26.24
CA VAL A 290 -14.65 -1.38 25.95
C VAL A 290 -14.79 -2.29 24.73
N LYS A 291 -15.79 -3.17 24.71
CA LYS A 291 -16.04 -4.08 23.58
C LYS A 291 -16.25 -3.30 22.28
N ALA A 292 -17.12 -2.29 22.29
CA ALA A 292 -17.42 -1.51 21.10
C ALA A 292 -16.17 -0.82 20.50
N HIS A 293 -15.33 -0.21 21.35
CA HIS A 293 -14.10 0.45 20.91
C HIS A 293 -13.03 -0.56 20.43
N LEU A 294 -12.93 -1.73 21.07
CA LEU A 294 -12.04 -2.81 20.61
C LEU A 294 -12.46 -3.34 19.23
N GLU A 295 -13.75 -3.43 18.93
CA GLU A 295 -14.24 -3.86 17.60
C GLU A 295 -13.93 -2.85 16.49
N SER A 296 -13.90 -1.56 16.83
CA SER A 296 -13.51 -0.48 15.90
C SER A 296 -12.00 -0.31 15.72
N TYR A 297 -11.17 -0.96 16.55
CA TYR A 297 -9.73 -0.85 16.43
C TYR A 297 -9.23 -1.48 15.12
N ALA A 298 -8.59 -0.67 14.28
CA ALA A 298 -8.11 -1.10 12.95
C ALA A 298 -6.73 -1.78 12.98
N GLY A 299 -6.12 -1.93 14.15
CA GLY A 299 -4.83 -2.62 14.31
C GLY A 299 -3.60 -1.75 14.04
N LEU A 300 -2.49 -2.42 13.80
CA LEU A 300 -1.20 -1.81 13.47
C LEU A 300 -0.94 -1.88 11.97
N LYS A 301 -0.32 -0.85 11.41
CA LYS A 301 0.21 -0.90 10.03
C LYS A 301 1.13 -2.11 9.87
N GLN A 302 1.08 -2.73 8.70
CA GLN A 302 1.86 -3.92 8.36
C GLN A 302 1.58 -5.14 9.25
N ARG A 303 0.44 -5.22 9.93
CA ARG A 303 -0.02 -6.44 10.63
C ARG A 303 -1.42 -6.80 10.17
N MET A 304 -1.53 -7.77 9.27
CA MET A 304 -2.78 -8.16 8.60
C MET A 304 -3.56 -6.95 8.06
N GLU A 305 -2.83 -5.95 7.56
CA GLU A 305 -3.38 -4.67 7.12
C GLU A 305 -3.97 -4.83 5.71
N VAL A 306 -5.28 -4.60 5.55
CA VAL A 306 -5.90 -4.51 4.23
C VAL A 306 -5.55 -3.16 3.63
N ILE A 307 -4.73 -3.17 2.58
CA ILE A 307 -4.23 -1.95 1.92
C ILE A 307 -4.92 -1.70 0.56
N TYR A 308 -5.67 -2.69 0.07
CA TYR A 308 -6.48 -2.61 -1.14
C TYR A 308 -7.63 -3.60 -1.06
N ASP A 309 -8.82 -3.17 -1.42
CA ASP A 309 -10.01 -4.01 -1.58
C ASP A 309 -10.86 -3.42 -2.70
N ASP A 310 -10.98 -4.15 -3.80
CA ASP A 310 -11.80 -3.76 -4.94
C ASP A 310 -12.43 -4.99 -5.61
N ALA A 311 -13.76 -5.07 -5.56
CA ALA A 311 -14.55 -6.12 -6.20
C ALA A 311 -14.05 -7.56 -5.90
N GLY A 312 -13.63 -7.80 -4.66
CA GLY A 312 -13.11 -9.10 -4.20
C GLY A 312 -11.62 -9.34 -4.46
N THR A 313 -10.92 -8.41 -5.13
CA THR A 313 -9.46 -8.41 -5.20
C THR A 313 -8.91 -7.67 -3.99
N VAL A 314 -8.24 -8.40 -3.09
CA VAL A 314 -7.76 -7.87 -1.81
C VAL A 314 -6.24 -7.95 -1.75
N ILE A 315 -5.58 -6.92 -1.19
CA ILE A 315 -4.17 -6.99 -0.83
C ILE A 315 -4.04 -6.81 0.68
N VAL A 316 -3.48 -7.82 1.34
CA VAL A 316 -3.15 -7.80 2.76
C VAL A 316 -1.64 -7.72 2.94
N ARG A 317 -1.19 -6.80 3.80
CA ARG A 317 0.22 -6.59 4.14
C ARG A 317 0.51 -7.06 5.57
N ASP A 318 1.57 -7.84 5.76
CA ASP A 318 1.99 -8.35 7.07
C ASP A 318 3.53 -8.38 7.25
N LEU A 319 4.01 -8.22 8.48
CA LEU A 319 5.41 -8.27 8.91
C LEU A 319 5.96 -9.68 9.14
N ALA A 320 5.16 -10.72 8.90
CA ALA A 320 5.56 -12.11 9.01
C ALA A 320 6.85 -12.37 8.21
N HIS A 321 7.91 -12.69 8.93
CA HIS A 321 9.27 -12.90 8.40
C HIS A 321 9.86 -14.24 8.83
N SER A 322 9.06 -15.10 9.45
CA SER A 322 9.41 -16.49 9.73
C SER A 322 8.34 -17.42 9.15
N PRO A 323 8.69 -18.68 8.79
CA PRO A 323 7.72 -19.63 8.24
C PRO A 323 6.51 -19.86 9.14
N VAL A 324 6.71 -19.91 10.47
CA VAL A 324 5.62 -20.08 11.44
C VAL A 324 4.65 -18.91 11.42
N LYS A 325 5.16 -17.67 11.42
CA LYS A 325 4.30 -16.46 11.36
C LYS A 325 3.56 -16.38 10.03
N ALA A 326 4.23 -16.70 8.93
CA ALA A 326 3.62 -16.73 7.60
C ALA A 326 2.47 -17.75 7.52
N GLN A 327 2.65 -18.93 8.13
CA GLN A 327 1.58 -19.94 8.21
C GLN A 327 0.34 -19.40 8.93
N THR A 328 0.51 -18.77 10.10
CA THR A 328 -0.61 -18.20 10.87
C THR A 328 -1.37 -17.13 10.08
N VAL A 329 -0.64 -16.27 9.37
CA VAL A 329 -1.20 -15.26 8.48
C VAL A 329 -2.01 -15.92 7.36
N LEU A 330 -1.40 -16.85 6.60
CA LEU A 330 -2.06 -17.49 5.47
C LEU A 330 -3.31 -18.29 5.86
N LEU A 331 -3.25 -19.04 6.98
CA LEU A 331 -4.41 -19.75 7.51
C LEU A 331 -5.55 -18.80 7.87
N SER A 332 -5.23 -17.66 8.50
CA SER A 332 -6.21 -16.63 8.84
C SER A 332 -6.86 -16.03 7.59
N ILE A 333 -6.08 -15.80 6.54
CA ILE A 333 -6.58 -15.31 5.24
C ILE A 333 -7.49 -16.35 4.60
N LYS A 334 -7.08 -17.62 4.54
CA LYS A 334 -7.88 -18.68 3.95
C LYS A 334 -9.18 -18.92 4.73
N GLN A 335 -9.17 -18.79 6.05
CA GLN A 335 -10.39 -18.87 6.86
C GLN A 335 -11.35 -17.70 6.57
N LYS A 336 -10.82 -16.48 6.39
CA LYS A 336 -11.63 -15.30 6.07
C LYS A 336 -12.23 -15.36 4.65
N TRP A 337 -11.46 -15.89 3.69
CA TRP A 337 -11.84 -16.00 2.28
C TRP A 337 -11.59 -17.44 1.76
N PRO A 338 -12.42 -18.42 2.18
CA PRO A 338 -12.19 -19.84 1.89
C PRO A 338 -12.20 -20.16 0.40
N ASP A 339 -13.09 -19.52 -0.35
CA ASP A 339 -13.29 -19.77 -1.77
C ASP A 339 -12.37 -18.93 -2.67
N SER A 340 -11.60 -17.99 -2.10
CA SER A 340 -10.69 -17.14 -2.87
C SER A 340 -9.37 -17.85 -3.13
N THR A 341 -8.78 -17.57 -4.29
CA THR A 341 -7.37 -17.89 -4.56
C THR A 341 -6.48 -16.99 -3.71
N VAL A 342 -5.64 -17.59 -2.88
CA VAL A 342 -4.68 -16.91 -2.01
C VAL A 342 -3.30 -16.93 -2.68
N VAL A 343 -2.79 -15.75 -3.02
CA VAL A 343 -1.49 -15.57 -3.67
C VAL A 343 -0.53 -14.92 -2.67
N GLY A 344 0.38 -15.71 -2.11
CA GLY A 344 1.37 -15.25 -1.14
C GLY A 344 2.63 -14.70 -1.81
N VAL A 345 3.19 -13.63 -1.24
CA VAL A 345 4.58 -13.20 -1.46
C VAL A 345 5.28 -13.25 -0.11
N PHE A 346 6.33 -14.05 0.01
CA PHE A 346 7.06 -14.22 1.27
C PHE A 346 8.53 -13.82 1.13
N ASP A 347 8.91 -12.75 1.81
CA ASP A 347 10.27 -12.20 1.86
C ASP A 347 10.84 -12.31 3.27
N MET A 348 11.73 -13.29 3.46
CA MET A 348 12.40 -13.51 4.74
C MET A 348 13.62 -12.61 4.87
N PHE A 349 13.52 -11.58 5.71
CA PHE A 349 14.65 -10.77 6.13
C PHE A 349 15.03 -11.13 7.58
N SER A 350 15.90 -12.13 7.75
CA SER A 350 16.29 -12.67 9.07
C SER A 350 17.74 -13.13 9.10
N SER A 351 18.40 -12.95 10.26
CA SER A 351 19.75 -13.48 10.53
C SER A 351 19.81 -15.01 10.50
N SER A 352 18.68 -15.70 10.69
CA SER A 352 18.61 -17.17 10.61
C SER A 352 19.06 -17.70 9.24
N LEU A 353 18.99 -16.89 8.18
CA LEU A 353 19.48 -17.24 6.84
C LEU A 353 21.00 -17.44 6.75
N LYS A 354 21.76 -17.13 7.81
CA LYS A 354 23.18 -17.49 7.96
C LYS A 354 23.38 -18.99 8.24
N ASN A 355 22.35 -19.69 8.72
CA ASN A 355 22.39 -21.11 9.06
C ASN A 355 21.47 -21.93 8.13
N PRO A 356 22.01 -22.80 7.27
CA PRO A 356 21.21 -23.65 6.38
C PRO A 356 20.17 -24.53 7.08
N ALA A 357 20.34 -24.83 8.38
CA ALA A 357 19.36 -25.59 9.15
C ALA A 357 17.96 -24.95 9.19
N VAL A 358 17.86 -23.62 9.02
CA VAL A 358 16.56 -22.91 8.98
C VAL A 358 15.63 -23.42 7.88
N LEU A 359 16.17 -24.05 6.82
CA LEU A 359 15.38 -24.58 5.71
C LEU A 359 14.38 -25.66 6.16
N THR A 360 14.61 -26.35 7.28
CA THR A 360 13.66 -27.34 7.81
C THR A 360 12.41 -26.70 8.42
N GLU A 361 12.46 -25.41 8.79
CA GLU A 361 11.31 -24.70 9.36
C GLU A 361 10.21 -24.44 8.32
N PHE A 362 10.52 -24.53 7.03
CA PHE A 362 9.61 -24.23 5.92
C PHE A 362 8.64 -25.37 5.59
N ASP A 363 8.92 -26.59 6.04
CA ASP A 363 8.16 -27.79 5.70
C ASP A 363 6.68 -27.64 6.13
N ASN A 364 5.76 -27.82 5.18
CA ASN A 364 4.30 -27.75 5.37
C ASN A 364 3.76 -26.42 5.95
N ARG A 365 4.51 -25.31 5.86
CA ARG A 365 4.06 -24.01 6.43
C ARG A 365 3.21 -23.15 5.49
N PHE A 366 3.22 -23.42 4.19
CA PHE A 366 2.63 -22.54 3.18
C PHE A 366 1.41 -23.13 2.46
N SER A 367 0.87 -24.26 2.93
CA SER A 367 -0.23 -24.99 2.29
C SER A 367 -1.54 -24.20 2.17
N ALA A 368 -1.71 -23.14 2.96
CA ALA A 368 -2.88 -22.26 2.90
C ALA A 368 -2.80 -21.20 1.78
N ALA A 369 -1.63 -21.03 1.14
CA ALA A 369 -1.53 -20.28 -0.11
C ALA A 369 -1.81 -21.22 -1.30
N ASP A 370 -2.58 -20.75 -2.27
CA ASP A 370 -2.77 -21.48 -3.53
C ASP A 370 -1.57 -21.32 -4.46
N LYS A 371 -0.90 -20.16 -4.38
CA LYS A 371 0.38 -19.87 -5.05
C LYS A 371 1.29 -19.08 -4.12
N LEU A 372 2.59 -19.33 -4.20
CA LEU A 372 3.60 -18.62 -3.41
C LEU A 372 4.73 -18.10 -4.28
N TYR A 373 5.07 -16.82 -4.11
CA TYR A 373 6.21 -16.18 -4.74
C TYR A 373 7.28 -15.84 -3.70
N ILE A 374 8.51 -16.26 -3.99
CA ILE A 374 9.70 -15.93 -3.18
C ILE A 374 10.55 -14.94 -3.97
N PRO A 375 10.70 -13.69 -3.50
CA PRO A 375 11.57 -12.72 -4.13
C PRO A 375 13.05 -13.02 -3.84
N LYS A 376 13.92 -12.15 -4.32
CA LYS A 376 15.34 -12.21 -3.96
C LYS A 376 15.46 -11.87 -2.48
N VAL A 377 16.14 -12.73 -1.71
CA VAL A 377 16.51 -12.43 -0.34
C VAL A 377 17.40 -11.18 -0.35
N SER A 378 16.90 -10.10 0.25
CA SER A 378 17.67 -8.87 0.44
C SER A 378 18.71 -9.10 1.54
N ALA A 379 19.99 -9.09 1.18
CA ALA A 379 21.08 -9.16 2.15
C ALA A 379 21.37 -7.75 2.69
N LYS A 380 21.63 -7.63 4.01
CA LYS A 380 22.35 -6.44 4.50
C LYS A 380 23.72 -6.43 3.81
N LYS A 381 24.27 -5.23 3.57
CA LYS A 381 25.70 -5.09 3.23
C LYS A 381 26.49 -5.85 4.30
N ASP A 382 27.37 -6.76 3.87
CA ASP A 382 28.19 -7.66 4.71
C ASP A 382 27.48 -8.84 5.41
N ALA A 383 26.23 -9.16 5.05
CA ALA A 383 25.59 -10.37 5.56
C ALA A 383 26.10 -11.64 4.85
N ASP A 384 26.80 -12.51 5.58
CA ASP A 384 27.17 -13.88 5.16
C ASP A 384 25.94 -14.83 5.18
N TYR A 385 24.90 -14.50 4.41
CA TYR A 385 23.75 -15.38 4.24
C TYR A 385 24.14 -16.58 3.39
N LYS A 386 23.91 -17.78 3.95
CA LYS A 386 24.20 -19.06 3.28
C LYS A 386 22.98 -19.63 2.58
N VAL A 387 21.80 -19.09 2.87
CA VAL A 387 20.51 -19.49 2.28
C VAL A 387 20.06 -18.43 1.29
N THR A 388 19.81 -18.84 0.05
CA THR A 388 19.28 -17.99 -1.01
C THR A 388 17.77 -18.17 -1.19
N GLY A 389 17.11 -17.26 -1.91
CA GLY A 389 15.69 -17.42 -2.26
C GLY A 389 15.42 -18.70 -3.08
N LYS A 390 16.39 -19.20 -3.86
CA LYS A 390 16.26 -20.48 -4.56
C LYS A 390 16.25 -21.67 -3.60
N ASP A 391 17.07 -21.61 -2.55
CA ASP A 391 17.11 -22.67 -1.53
C ASP A 391 15.80 -22.71 -0.73
N ILE A 392 15.24 -21.53 -0.43
CA ILE A 392 13.91 -21.39 0.19
C ILE A 392 12.83 -22.01 -0.71
N VAL A 393 12.81 -21.68 -2.00
CA VAL A 393 11.86 -22.29 -2.96
C VAL A 393 12.04 -23.80 -2.99
N ALA A 394 13.27 -24.30 -3.09
CA ALA A 394 13.54 -25.74 -3.10
C ALA A 394 13.08 -26.46 -1.83
N ALA A 395 13.17 -25.81 -0.66
CA ALA A 395 12.66 -26.34 0.60
C ALA A 395 11.13 -26.38 0.61
N ILE A 396 10.46 -25.26 0.30
CA ILE A 396 8.99 -25.16 0.32
C ILE A 396 8.36 -26.07 -0.74
N SER A 397 8.93 -26.13 -1.94
CA SER A 397 8.41 -26.91 -3.08
C SER A 397 8.30 -28.42 -2.80
N LYS A 398 8.98 -28.94 -1.77
CA LYS A 398 8.80 -30.33 -1.31
C LYS A 398 7.39 -30.62 -0.83
N THR A 399 6.72 -29.60 -0.28
CA THR A 399 5.38 -29.71 0.33
C THR A 399 4.34 -28.81 -0.33
N HIS A 400 4.78 -27.84 -1.15
CA HIS A 400 3.91 -26.90 -1.84
C HIS A 400 4.42 -26.61 -3.26
N GLU A 401 3.93 -27.38 -4.24
CA GLU A 401 4.41 -27.38 -5.63
C GLU A 401 4.33 -26.01 -6.33
N HIS A 402 3.31 -25.20 -6.00
CA HIS A 402 3.07 -23.89 -6.61
C HIS A 402 3.92 -22.74 -6.02
N THR A 403 5.15 -23.06 -5.63
CA THR A 403 6.14 -22.09 -5.15
C THR A 403 7.08 -21.67 -6.27
N MET A 404 7.21 -20.37 -6.51
CA MET A 404 8.00 -19.82 -7.62
C MET A 404 9.03 -18.78 -7.15
N TYR A 405 10.23 -18.85 -7.72
CA TYR A 405 11.25 -17.83 -7.53
C TYR A 405 11.01 -16.63 -8.47
N ALA A 406 10.91 -15.43 -7.91
CA ALA A 406 10.68 -14.19 -8.65
C ALA A 406 11.64 -13.07 -8.17
N PRO A 407 12.93 -13.16 -8.52
CA PRO A 407 13.98 -12.29 -7.95
C PRO A 407 13.96 -10.85 -8.44
N GLN A 408 13.34 -10.60 -9.59
CA GLN A 408 13.23 -9.27 -10.18
C GLN A 408 11.85 -8.72 -9.87
N GLN A 409 11.79 -7.55 -9.24
CA GLN A 409 10.53 -6.97 -8.77
C GLN A 409 9.53 -6.74 -9.92
N ASP A 410 10.01 -6.32 -11.09
CA ASP A 410 9.16 -6.15 -12.28
C ASP A 410 8.55 -7.47 -12.76
N VAL A 411 9.33 -8.56 -12.70
CA VAL A 411 8.85 -9.91 -13.05
C VAL A 411 7.84 -10.39 -12.02
N LEU A 412 8.07 -10.12 -10.73
CA LEU A 412 7.13 -10.43 -9.66
C LEU A 412 5.81 -9.68 -9.86
N ILE A 413 5.85 -8.36 -10.07
CA ILE A 413 4.65 -7.55 -10.33
C ILE A 413 3.90 -8.08 -11.56
N PHE A 414 4.62 -8.35 -12.66
CA PHE A 414 4.00 -8.90 -13.87
C PHE A 414 3.28 -10.23 -13.60
N LYS A 415 3.88 -11.12 -12.81
CA LYS A 415 3.25 -12.38 -12.40
C LYS A 415 2.00 -12.13 -11.56
N LEU A 416 2.08 -11.24 -10.58
CA LEU A 416 0.96 -10.92 -9.69
C LEU A 416 -0.23 -10.32 -10.46
N ILE A 417 -0.01 -9.37 -11.37
CA ILE A 417 -1.11 -8.77 -12.17
C ILE A 417 -1.67 -9.71 -13.26
N SER A 418 -0.97 -10.81 -13.54
CA SER A 418 -1.43 -11.84 -14.47
C SER A 418 -2.27 -12.92 -13.78
N GLU A 419 -2.44 -12.85 -12.46
CA GLU A 419 -3.30 -13.77 -11.72
C GLU A 419 -4.77 -13.57 -12.10
N PRO A 420 -5.57 -14.65 -12.24
CA PRO A 420 -7.01 -14.53 -12.41
C PRO A 420 -7.64 -13.79 -11.23
N LEU A 421 -8.39 -12.72 -11.52
CA LEU A 421 -9.14 -11.95 -10.53
C LEU A 421 -10.60 -12.43 -10.45
N PRO A 422 -11.26 -12.33 -9.28
CA PRO A 422 -10.75 -11.82 -8.01
C PRO A 422 -9.84 -12.81 -7.28
N CYS A 423 -8.85 -12.30 -6.53
CA CYS A 423 -7.98 -13.09 -5.66
C CYS A 423 -7.51 -12.27 -4.45
N VAL A 424 -6.97 -12.96 -3.43
CA VAL A 424 -6.39 -12.32 -2.24
C VAL A 424 -4.87 -12.44 -2.29
N TYR A 425 -4.19 -11.29 -2.42
CA TYR A 425 -2.74 -11.20 -2.30
C TYR A 425 -2.34 -11.02 -0.84
N VAL A 426 -1.32 -11.75 -0.40
CA VAL A 426 -0.78 -11.67 0.96
C VAL A 426 0.71 -11.36 0.88
N LEU A 427 1.08 -10.13 1.22
CA LEU A 427 2.43 -9.60 1.14
C LEU A 427 3.10 -9.68 2.52
N MET A 428 3.96 -10.67 2.72
CA MET A 428 4.63 -10.97 4.00
C MET A 428 6.11 -10.61 3.93
N SER A 429 6.50 -9.50 4.56
CA SER A 429 7.90 -9.03 4.58
C SER A 429 8.18 -8.12 5.76
N SER A 430 9.38 -8.25 6.33
CA SER A 430 9.95 -7.28 7.29
C SER A 430 10.92 -6.27 6.64
N GLY A 431 11.22 -6.42 5.35
CA GLY A 431 12.16 -5.59 4.59
C GLY A 431 11.53 -4.53 3.69
N GLY A 432 10.20 -4.47 3.60
CA GLY A 432 9.46 -3.44 2.85
C GLY A 432 9.29 -3.71 1.35
N MET A 433 9.91 -4.77 0.79
CA MET A 433 9.77 -5.22 -0.61
C MET A 433 9.91 -4.12 -1.66
N ASP A 434 10.70 -3.08 -1.39
CA ASP A 434 10.99 -1.97 -2.31
C ASP A 434 9.72 -1.32 -2.93
N GLY A 435 8.65 -1.17 -2.14
CA GLY A 435 7.40 -0.55 -2.60
C GLY A 435 6.54 -1.43 -3.51
N LEU A 436 6.72 -2.76 -3.45
CA LEU A 436 5.96 -3.74 -4.26
C LEU A 436 4.45 -3.53 -4.16
N ASP A 437 3.97 -3.24 -2.97
CA ASP A 437 2.56 -3.00 -2.64
C ASP A 437 1.97 -1.79 -3.39
N GLU A 438 2.61 -0.63 -3.30
CA GLU A 438 2.16 0.59 -4.00
C GLU A 438 2.17 0.37 -5.52
N ARG A 439 3.22 -0.27 -6.03
CA ARG A 439 3.35 -0.58 -7.46
C ARG A 439 2.31 -1.59 -7.92
N LEU A 440 2.00 -2.62 -7.12
CA LEU A 440 0.96 -3.60 -7.43
C LEU A 440 -0.42 -2.93 -7.46
N ILE A 441 -0.74 -2.10 -6.47
CA ILE A 441 -2.00 -1.33 -6.42
C ILE A 441 -2.13 -0.44 -7.64
N ASP A 442 -1.09 0.33 -7.99
CA ASP A 442 -1.09 1.17 -9.19
C ASP A 442 -1.36 0.36 -10.46
N ARG A 443 -0.70 -0.79 -10.62
CA ARG A 443 -0.85 -1.65 -11.79
C ARG A 443 -2.24 -2.30 -11.87
N LEU A 444 -2.82 -2.71 -10.75
CA LEU A 444 -4.21 -3.21 -10.71
C LEU A 444 -5.22 -2.10 -11.06
N LYS A 445 -5.06 -0.89 -10.48
CA LYS A 445 -5.88 0.27 -10.84
C LYS A 445 -5.74 0.64 -12.32
N HIS A 446 -4.52 0.59 -12.86
CA HIS A 446 -4.26 0.82 -14.28
C HIS A 446 -4.94 -0.24 -15.16
N ALA A 447 -4.79 -1.54 -14.85
CA ALA A 447 -5.42 -2.62 -15.61
C ALA A 447 -6.96 -2.49 -15.64
N LYS A 448 -7.57 -2.19 -14.48
CA LYS A 448 -9.01 -1.93 -14.35
C LYS A 448 -9.44 -0.73 -15.21
N ALA A 449 -8.70 0.38 -15.14
CA ALA A 449 -8.99 1.58 -15.92
C ALA A 449 -8.85 1.35 -17.42
N THR A 450 -7.84 0.60 -17.86
CA THR A 450 -7.66 0.20 -19.27
C THR A 450 -8.81 -0.67 -19.76
N ARG A 451 -9.33 -1.58 -18.91
CA ARG A 451 -10.54 -2.35 -19.23
C ARG A 451 -11.76 -1.43 -19.40
N ALA A 452 -12.01 -0.52 -18.46
CA ALA A 452 -13.13 0.43 -18.53
C ALA A 452 -13.04 1.34 -19.78
N MET A 453 -11.82 1.77 -20.12
CA MET A 453 -11.54 2.51 -21.36
C MET A 453 -11.92 1.71 -22.60
N ARG A 454 -11.53 0.43 -22.67
CA ARG A 454 -11.85 -0.47 -23.79
C ARG A 454 -13.32 -0.79 -23.87
N GLU A 455 -14.00 -1.00 -22.75
CA GLU A 455 -15.45 -1.19 -22.68
C GLU A 455 -16.18 0.04 -23.24
N ARG A 456 -15.79 1.25 -22.80
CA ARG A 456 -16.33 2.51 -23.32
C ARG A 456 -16.10 2.68 -24.82
N LEU A 457 -14.93 2.29 -25.32
CA LEU A 457 -14.65 2.29 -26.77
C LEU A 457 -15.51 1.24 -27.50
N GLY A 458 -15.68 0.06 -26.90
CA GLY A 458 -16.49 -1.03 -27.42
C GLY A 458 -17.94 -0.62 -27.65
N GLU A 459 -18.51 0.23 -26.79
CA GLU A 459 -19.85 0.81 -26.98
C GLU A 459 -19.98 1.70 -28.22
N TYR A 460 -18.88 2.34 -28.67
CA TYR A 460 -18.88 3.10 -29.93
C TYR A 460 -18.71 2.20 -31.15
N ILE A 461 -17.85 1.18 -31.05
CA ILE A 461 -17.53 0.28 -32.16
C ILE A 461 -18.68 -0.70 -32.43
N ASN A 462 -19.23 -1.28 -31.36
CA ASN A 462 -20.35 -2.23 -31.38
C ASN A 462 -21.62 -1.53 -30.93
N PHE A 463 -21.93 -0.39 -31.53
CA PHE A 463 -23.03 0.45 -31.12
C PHE A 463 -24.38 -0.21 -31.42
N THR A 464 -25.16 -0.45 -30.37
CA THR A 464 -26.46 -1.13 -30.48
C THR A 464 -27.64 -0.22 -30.20
N VAL A 465 -28.68 -0.39 -31.03
CA VAL A 465 -30.01 0.24 -30.90
C VAL A 465 -31.07 -0.79 -31.29
N ASN A 466 -32.05 -1.03 -30.42
CA ASN A 466 -33.08 -2.07 -30.59
C ASN A 466 -32.48 -3.41 -31.04
N GLU A 467 -31.42 -3.86 -30.35
CA GLU A 467 -30.68 -5.11 -30.62
C GLU A 467 -29.93 -5.17 -31.97
N LYS A 468 -30.06 -4.17 -32.84
CA LYS A 468 -29.27 -4.04 -34.09
C LYS A 468 -27.91 -3.41 -33.83
N ASN A 469 -26.87 -3.92 -34.48
CA ASN A 469 -25.52 -3.35 -34.46
C ASN A 469 -25.35 -2.34 -35.61
N ILE A 470 -25.37 -1.05 -35.27
CA ILE A 470 -25.34 0.04 -36.23
C ILE A 470 -23.98 0.73 -36.18
N LYS A 471 -23.30 0.84 -37.34
CA LYS A 471 -22.07 1.63 -37.43
C LYS A 471 -22.34 3.09 -37.11
N ILE A 472 -21.56 3.72 -36.24
CA ILE A 472 -21.66 5.16 -36.01
C ILE A 472 -20.91 5.91 -37.14
N PRO A 473 -21.55 6.83 -37.88
CA PRO A 473 -20.85 7.62 -38.87
C PRO A 473 -19.97 8.69 -38.23
N TYR A 474 -18.89 9.06 -38.92
CA TYR A 474 -18.11 10.23 -38.57
C TYR A 474 -18.86 11.51 -38.97
N VAL A 475 -19.02 12.43 -38.02
CA VAL A 475 -19.71 13.72 -38.21
C VAL A 475 -18.89 14.84 -37.57
N ILE A 476 -18.57 15.87 -38.35
CA ILE A 476 -17.87 17.08 -37.86
C ILE A 476 -18.90 18.13 -37.47
N ASN A 477 -18.63 18.82 -36.36
CA ASN A 477 -19.36 19.97 -35.85
C ASN A 477 -19.67 21.03 -36.94
N GLN A 478 -20.87 20.98 -37.54
CA GLN A 478 -21.42 22.10 -38.28
C GLN A 478 -22.24 22.96 -37.32
N LYS A 479 -21.77 24.18 -37.08
CA LYS A 479 -22.46 25.20 -36.28
C LYS A 479 -23.84 25.51 -36.90
N ARG A 480 -24.86 24.70 -36.59
CA ARG A 480 -26.26 25.12 -36.71
C ARG A 480 -26.68 25.73 -35.39
N PHE A 481 -27.40 26.84 -35.47
CA PHE A 481 -27.90 27.66 -34.36
C PHE A 481 -28.99 26.97 -33.51
N ASN A 482 -28.96 25.63 -33.36
CA ASN A 482 -29.96 24.87 -32.62
C ASN A 482 -29.33 24.10 -31.44
N ILE A 483 -29.74 24.45 -30.22
CA ILE A 483 -28.99 24.27 -28.96
C ILE A 483 -29.06 22.84 -28.37
N LYS A 484 -29.84 21.92 -28.97
CA LYS A 484 -30.10 20.60 -28.36
C LYS A 484 -29.01 19.53 -28.59
N ARG A 485 -28.32 19.51 -29.73
CA ARG A 485 -27.51 18.36 -30.19
C ARG A 485 -26.06 18.32 -29.66
N SER A 486 -25.48 17.11 -29.65
CA SER A 486 -24.12 16.76 -29.21
C SER A 486 -23.05 17.19 -30.21
N ALA A 487 -23.43 17.45 -31.46
CA ALA A 487 -22.58 17.96 -32.53
C ALA A 487 -21.32 17.10 -32.79
N GLY A 488 -21.47 15.77 -32.77
CA GLY A 488 -20.36 14.85 -32.97
C GLY A 488 -19.53 14.58 -31.71
N LYS A 489 -20.00 14.99 -30.52
CA LYS A 489 -19.29 14.87 -29.23
C LYS A 489 -20.01 14.02 -28.18
N GLY A 490 -21.14 13.43 -28.55
CA GLY A 490 -21.96 12.66 -27.61
C GLY A 490 -21.24 11.40 -27.13
N SER A 491 -21.56 10.97 -25.90
CA SER A 491 -21.29 9.59 -25.47
C SER A 491 -22.18 8.62 -26.26
N PRO A 492 -21.93 7.29 -26.20
CA PRO A 492 -22.79 6.31 -26.86
C PRO A 492 -24.26 6.45 -26.44
N GLU A 493 -24.54 6.74 -25.18
CA GLU A 493 -25.90 6.98 -24.68
C GLU A 493 -26.54 8.22 -25.30
N VAL A 494 -25.78 9.30 -25.44
CA VAL A 494 -26.26 10.54 -26.09
C VAL A 494 -26.54 10.30 -27.58
N ILE A 495 -25.66 9.58 -28.28
CA ILE A 495 -25.84 9.24 -29.70
C ILE A 495 -27.10 8.37 -29.89
N ARG A 496 -27.32 7.40 -28.99
CA ARG A 496 -28.52 6.56 -29.00
C ARG A 496 -29.78 7.38 -28.78
N HIS A 497 -29.78 8.25 -27.78
CA HIS A 497 -30.92 9.14 -27.52
C HIS A 497 -31.22 10.03 -28.74
N GLU A 498 -30.19 10.65 -29.34
CA GLU A 498 -30.35 11.48 -30.53
C GLU A 498 -30.90 10.70 -31.72
N LEU A 499 -30.46 9.45 -31.92
CA LEU A 499 -30.97 8.59 -32.98
C LEU A 499 -32.45 8.25 -32.76
N LEU A 500 -32.84 7.86 -31.55
CA LEU A 500 -34.23 7.53 -31.22
C LEU A 500 -35.15 8.77 -31.37
N GLU A 501 -34.72 9.92 -30.87
CA GLU A 501 -35.46 11.19 -30.98
C GLU A 501 -35.66 11.59 -32.44
N MET A 502 -34.59 11.56 -33.26
CA MET A 502 -34.69 11.92 -34.68
C MET A 502 -35.48 10.91 -35.49
N ALA A 503 -35.35 9.62 -35.18
CA ALA A 503 -36.13 8.56 -35.81
C ALA A 503 -37.64 8.80 -35.60
N GLN A 504 -38.03 9.12 -34.37
CA GLN A 504 -39.41 9.49 -34.05
C GLN A 504 -39.87 10.78 -34.76
N GLU A 505 -39.07 11.85 -34.73
CA GLU A 505 -39.42 13.13 -35.36
C GLU A 505 -39.58 13.04 -36.89
N ASN A 506 -38.89 12.09 -37.54
CA ASN A 506 -38.92 11.91 -39.00
C ASN A 506 -39.76 10.69 -39.43
N GLU A 507 -40.53 10.09 -38.52
CA GLU A 507 -41.32 8.87 -38.77
C GLU A 507 -40.47 7.74 -39.40
N PHE A 508 -39.19 7.65 -39.01
CA PHE A 508 -38.23 6.67 -39.51
C PHE A 508 -38.16 5.48 -38.56
N ASP A 509 -38.69 4.34 -38.98
CA ASP A 509 -38.72 3.13 -38.16
C ASP A 509 -37.37 2.37 -38.18
N LEU A 510 -36.65 2.41 -37.05
CA LEU A 510 -35.35 1.77 -36.90
C LEU A 510 -35.41 0.23 -36.97
N GLU A 511 -36.57 -0.39 -36.76
CA GLU A 511 -36.74 -1.84 -36.75
C GLU A 511 -36.97 -2.42 -38.14
N THR A 512 -37.67 -1.69 -39.02
CA THR A 512 -37.93 -2.17 -40.39
C THR A 512 -36.82 -1.81 -41.38
N HIS A 513 -36.05 -0.74 -41.13
CA HIS A 513 -34.96 -0.33 -42.01
C HIS A 513 -33.68 -1.18 -41.82
N SER A 514 -32.94 -1.37 -42.91
CA SER A 514 -31.63 -2.04 -42.89
C SER A 514 -30.55 -1.18 -42.21
N ASP A 515 -29.48 -1.81 -41.69
CA ASP A 515 -28.38 -1.10 -41.04
C ASP A 515 -27.74 -0.02 -41.94
N ALA A 516 -27.71 -0.25 -43.26
CA ALA A 516 -27.21 0.71 -44.24
C ALA A 516 -28.16 1.91 -44.42
N GLU A 517 -29.46 1.73 -44.27
CA GLU A 517 -30.45 2.81 -44.27
C GLU A 517 -30.38 3.61 -42.99
N VAL A 518 -30.30 2.95 -41.83
CA VAL A 518 -30.09 3.63 -40.54
C VAL A 518 -28.80 4.44 -40.55
N PHE A 519 -27.70 3.88 -41.08
CA PHE A 519 -26.43 4.61 -41.23
C PHE A 519 -26.55 5.84 -42.14
N ARG A 520 -27.28 5.73 -43.26
CA ARG A 520 -27.55 6.87 -44.15
C ARG A 520 -28.41 7.92 -43.46
N PHE A 521 -29.43 7.50 -42.71
CA PHE A 521 -30.29 8.37 -41.91
C PHE A 521 -29.47 9.13 -40.85
N MET A 522 -28.63 8.44 -40.08
CA MET A 522 -27.73 9.07 -39.10
C MET A 522 -26.84 10.14 -39.76
N LYS A 523 -26.27 9.85 -40.94
CA LYS A 523 -25.49 10.84 -41.71
C LYS A 523 -26.31 12.05 -42.13
N GLN A 524 -27.53 11.84 -42.63
CA GLN A 524 -28.44 12.93 -43.04
C GLN A 524 -28.81 13.82 -41.85
N GLN A 525 -29.07 13.21 -40.69
CA GLN A 525 -29.44 13.90 -39.46
C GLN A 525 -28.24 14.46 -38.67
N GLN A 526 -27.01 14.24 -39.15
CA GLN A 526 -25.76 14.66 -38.49
C GLN A 526 -25.60 14.04 -37.08
N ILE A 527 -26.01 12.78 -36.94
CA ILE A 527 -25.87 11.98 -35.73
C ILE A 527 -24.63 11.12 -35.90
N GLY A 528 -23.63 11.27 -35.04
CA GLY A 528 -22.37 10.57 -35.17
C GLY A 528 -21.33 11.02 -34.15
N ILE A 529 -20.08 10.67 -34.39
CA ILE A 529 -18.98 10.96 -33.47
C ILE A 529 -17.70 11.35 -34.20
N GLU A 530 -17.07 12.43 -33.76
CA GLU A 530 -15.73 12.81 -34.21
C GLU A 530 -14.65 12.33 -33.25
N CYS A 531 -13.42 12.23 -33.75
CA CYS A 531 -12.26 11.66 -33.04
C CYS A 531 -12.07 12.24 -31.63
N SER A 532 -12.06 13.57 -31.49
CA SER A 532 -11.84 14.20 -30.18
C SER A 532 -13.04 14.10 -29.24
N GLY A 533 -14.26 13.86 -29.74
CA GLY A 533 -15.40 13.52 -28.87
C GLY A 533 -15.29 12.11 -28.32
N MET A 534 -14.94 11.15 -29.18
CA MET A 534 -14.71 9.76 -28.78
C MET A 534 -13.56 9.66 -27.78
N VAL A 535 -12.38 10.22 -28.12
CA VAL A 535 -11.20 10.22 -27.23
C VAL A 535 -11.51 10.86 -25.88
N PHE A 536 -12.30 11.94 -25.85
CA PHE A 536 -12.71 12.56 -24.60
C PHE A 536 -13.44 11.57 -23.67
N HIS A 537 -14.46 10.88 -24.15
CA HIS A 537 -15.25 9.97 -23.31
C HIS A 537 -14.49 8.70 -22.94
N VAL A 538 -13.72 8.15 -23.89
CA VAL A 538 -12.87 6.97 -23.66
C VAL A 538 -11.80 7.26 -22.61
N LEU A 539 -11.06 8.37 -22.74
CA LEU A 539 -10.07 8.80 -21.76
C LEU A 539 -10.70 9.18 -20.42
N ASN A 540 -11.88 9.81 -20.43
CA ASN A 540 -12.59 10.17 -19.21
C ASN A 540 -13.03 8.93 -18.42
N ALA A 541 -13.44 7.84 -19.09
CA ALA A 541 -13.73 6.57 -18.42
C ALA A 541 -12.48 6.03 -17.70
N TYR A 542 -11.33 6.02 -18.36
CA TYR A 542 -10.04 5.64 -17.75
C TYR A 542 -9.75 6.48 -16.48
N LEU A 543 -9.86 7.81 -16.57
CA LEU A 543 -9.56 8.71 -15.45
C LEU A 543 -10.50 8.49 -14.26
N LEU A 544 -11.81 8.39 -14.51
CA LEU A 544 -12.79 8.21 -13.45
C LEU A 544 -12.60 6.87 -12.72
N THR A 545 -12.27 5.79 -13.44
CA THR A 545 -11.96 4.49 -12.83
C THR A 545 -10.69 4.52 -11.98
N ARG A 546 -9.74 5.43 -12.28
CA ARG A 546 -8.56 5.69 -11.44
C ARG A 546 -8.81 6.67 -10.30
N GLU A 547 -10.05 7.11 -10.10
CA GLU A 547 -10.42 8.13 -9.10
C GLU A 547 -9.72 9.49 -9.37
N ILE A 548 -9.28 9.72 -10.60
CA ILE A 548 -8.68 10.97 -11.04
C ILE A 548 -9.81 11.93 -11.45
N PRO A 549 -9.68 13.25 -11.18
CA PRO A 549 -10.67 14.21 -11.65
C PRO A 549 -10.98 14.05 -13.13
N SER A 550 -12.27 14.15 -13.47
CA SER A 550 -12.75 14.04 -14.84
C SER A 550 -11.99 14.96 -15.80
N LEU A 551 -11.94 14.57 -17.07
CA LEU A 551 -11.35 15.36 -18.14
C LEU A 551 -12.03 16.74 -18.25
N THR A 552 -13.30 16.83 -17.83
CA THR A 552 -14.02 18.10 -17.70
C THR A 552 -13.34 19.09 -16.74
N LYS A 553 -12.71 18.60 -15.67
CA LYS A 553 -12.00 19.42 -14.68
C LYS A 553 -10.56 19.71 -15.14
N LEU A 554 -9.88 18.70 -15.67
CA LEU A 554 -8.45 18.77 -16.03
C LEU A 554 -8.17 19.66 -17.24
N ILE A 555 -9.05 19.67 -18.23
CA ILE A 555 -8.83 20.42 -19.47
C ILE A 555 -9.49 21.79 -19.37
N THR A 556 -8.73 22.82 -19.70
CA THR A 556 -9.21 24.21 -19.75
C THR A 556 -9.10 24.76 -21.17
N PRO A 557 -10.17 25.36 -21.70
CA PRO A 557 -10.10 26.02 -22.99
C PRO A 557 -9.01 27.09 -23.04
N THR A 558 -8.28 27.13 -24.14
CA THR A 558 -7.19 28.09 -24.37
C THR A 558 -7.76 29.50 -24.59
N SER A 559 -8.89 29.64 -25.28
CA SER A 559 -9.54 30.93 -25.57
C SER A 559 -10.38 31.49 -24.41
N LEU A 560 -10.42 32.82 -24.28
CA LEU A 560 -11.21 33.54 -23.29
C LEU A 560 -12.71 33.20 -23.39
N PHE A 561 -13.26 33.22 -24.61
CA PHE A 561 -14.65 32.81 -24.86
C PHE A 561 -14.92 31.35 -24.46
N GLY A 562 -13.96 30.44 -24.69
CA GLY A 562 -14.08 29.05 -24.25
C GLY A 562 -14.15 28.93 -22.73
N ARG A 563 -13.37 29.73 -21.99
CA ARG A 563 -13.39 29.75 -20.52
C ARG A 563 -14.71 30.28 -19.97
N ILE A 564 -15.22 31.39 -20.53
CA ILE A 564 -16.53 31.95 -20.17
C ILE A 564 -17.63 30.91 -20.40
N ARG A 565 -17.63 30.25 -21.56
CA ARG A 565 -18.63 29.23 -21.89
C ARG A 565 -18.57 28.01 -20.97
N LYS A 566 -17.37 27.57 -20.58
CA LYS A 566 -17.18 26.49 -19.59
C LYS A 566 -17.81 26.88 -18.24
N SER A 567 -17.68 28.13 -17.82
CA SER A 567 -18.29 28.65 -16.59
C SER A 567 -19.81 28.72 -16.67
N LEU A 568 -20.37 29.09 -17.83
CA LEU A 568 -21.82 29.24 -18.02
C LEU A 568 -22.55 27.90 -18.28
N MET A 569 -21.86 26.90 -18.84
CA MET A 569 -22.46 25.62 -19.24
C MET A 569 -21.54 24.43 -18.89
N PRO A 570 -21.34 24.13 -17.60
CA PRO A 570 -20.41 23.08 -17.15
C PRO A 570 -20.77 21.68 -17.69
N ASP A 571 -22.04 21.36 -17.89
CA ASP A 571 -22.45 20.00 -18.34
C ASP A 571 -22.47 19.82 -19.86
N ARG A 572 -22.26 20.88 -20.63
CA ARG A 572 -22.29 20.85 -22.11
C ARG A 572 -21.01 21.35 -22.75
N TRP A 573 -20.00 21.71 -21.96
CA TRP A 573 -18.77 22.29 -22.48
C TRP A 573 -17.98 21.30 -23.34
N TYR A 574 -18.08 19.99 -23.05
CA TYR A 574 -17.42 18.91 -23.81
C TYR A 574 -17.70 18.98 -25.32
N ARG A 575 -18.82 19.60 -25.71
CA ARG A 575 -19.19 19.88 -27.11
C ARG A 575 -18.17 20.74 -27.87
N ASN A 576 -17.25 21.41 -27.17
CA ASN A 576 -16.20 22.25 -27.74
C ASN A 576 -14.79 21.66 -27.61
N VAL A 577 -14.67 20.43 -27.12
CA VAL A 577 -13.38 19.73 -27.05
C VAL A 577 -12.83 19.59 -28.47
N SER A 578 -11.53 19.71 -28.66
CA SER A 578 -10.88 19.52 -29.97
C SER A 578 -9.59 18.73 -29.78
N ALA A 579 -9.04 18.18 -30.86
CA ALA A 579 -7.76 17.47 -30.82
C ALA A 579 -6.65 18.34 -30.23
N ASP A 580 -6.52 19.59 -30.68
CA ASP A 580 -5.56 20.55 -30.11
C ASP A 580 -5.81 20.80 -28.61
N MET A 581 -7.08 20.94 -28.19
CA MET A 581 -7.41 21.13 -26.78
C MET A 581 -7.13 19.89 -25.92
N LEU A 582 -7.13 18.67 -26.46
CA LEU A 582 -6.80 17.45 -25.70
C LEU A 582 -5.29 17.22 -25.60
N THR A 583 -4.54 17.74 -26.56
CA THR A 583 -3.11 17.45 -26.76
C THR A 583 -2.22 18.68 -26.54
N ASN A 584 -2.73 19.68 -25.81
CA ASN A 584 -2.03 20.94 -25.59
C ASN A 584 -1.03 20.82 -24.42
N ASP A 585 0.16 21.38 -24.61
CA ASP A 585 1.25 21.38 -23.62
C ASP A 585 0.87 21.99 -22.25
N LYS A 586 -0.23 22.74 -22.16
CA LYS A 586 -0.77 23.19 -20.88
C LYS A 586 -1.07 22.02 -19.94
N HIS A 587 -1.64 20.93 -20.45
CA HIS A 587 -2.09 19.78 -19.65
C HIS A 587 -1.50 18.45 -20.12
N THR A 588 -0.75 18.41 -21.22
CA THR A 588 0.00 17.22 -21.65
C THR A 588 1.51 17.42 -21.61
N VAL A 589 2.25 16.31 -21.63
CA VAL A 589 3.69 16.23 -21.92
C VAL A 589 3.92 15.37 -23.17
N PRO A 590 4.94 15.66 -23.99
CA PRO A 590 5.33 14.78 -25.08
C PRO A 590 6.00 13.50 -24.57
N ILE A 591 5.77 12.37 -25.25
CA ILE A 591 6.48 11.11 -25.04
C ILE A 591 7.34 10.84 -26.28
N SER A 592 8.65 10.76 -26.10
CA SER A 592 9.63 10.61 -27.19
C SER A 592 10.12 9.19 -27.39
N ASP A 593 10.28 8.41 -26.31
CA ASP A 593 10.67 7.01 -26.40
C ASP A 593 9.42 6.15 -26.63
N ILE A 594 9.47 5.26 -27.63
CA ILE A 594 8.37 4.33 -27.90
C ILE A 594 8.12 3.42 -26.70
N ASN A 595 9.16 3.02 -25.96
CA ASN A 595 9.01 2.13 -24.80
C ASN A 595 8.37 2.80 -23.59
N ASP A 596 8.35 4.13 -23.56
CA ASP A 596 7.70 4.91 -22.51
C ASP A 596 6.19 5.07 -22.75
N ILE A 597 5.71 4.77 -23.96
CA ILE A 597 4.28 4.85 -24.30
C ILE A 597 3.45 3.94 -23.37
N GLN A 598 2.30 4.45 -22.95
CA GLN A 598 1.32 3.71 -22.13
C GLN A 598 -0.09 3.76 -22.73
N GLU A 599 -0.94 2.81 -22.35
CA GLU A 599 -2.38 2.92 -22.57
C GLU A 599 -2.92 4.21 -21.97
N SER A 600 -3.89 4.84 -22.66
CA SER A 600 -4.43 6.20 -22.40
C SER A 600 -3.60 7.37 -22.94
N ASP A 601 -2.37 7.14 -23.43
CA ASP A 601 -1.66 8.17 -24.19
C ASP A 601 -2.39 8.50 -25.49
N MET A 602 -2.27 9.74 -25.95
CA MET A 602 -2.89 10.24 -27.17
C MET A 602 -1.86 10.41 -28.28
N ILE A 603 -2.22 10.07 -29.51
CA ILE A 603 -1.41 10.40 -30.69
C ILE A 603 -2.01 11.65 -31.33
N ARG A 604 -1.28 12.76 -31.30
CA ARG A 604 -1.62 13.98 -32.03
C ARG A 604 -1.22 13.83 -33.49
N MET A 605 -2.15 14.13 -34.41
CA MET A 605 -1.89 14.11 -35.85
C MET A 605 -2.42 15.38 -36.53
N GLY A 606 -1.70 15.85 -37.54
CA GLY A 606 -2.03 17.03 -38.33
C GLY A 606 -2.39 16.66 -39.76
N VAL A 607 -3.63 16.24 -39.98
CA VAL A 607 -4.06 15.66 -41.25
C VAL A 607 -4.38 16.73 -42.29
N ALA A 608 -5.19 17.75 -41.94
CA ALA A 608 -5.43 18.90 -42.82
C ALA A 608 -4.79 20.19 -42.27
N ARG A 609 -4.70 20.30 -40.95
CA ARG A 609 -3.97 21.36 -40.22
C ARG A 609 -3.21 20.74 -39.05
N PRO A 610 -2.10 21.32 -38.58
CA PRO A 610 -1.36 20.81 -37.43
C PRO A 610 -2.26 20.53 -36.22
N GLY A 611 -2.24 19.29 -35.70
CA GLY A 611 -3.02 18.88 -34.52
C GLY A 611 -4.55 18.89 -34.67
N ASP A 612 -5.08 18.75 -35.88
CA ASP A 612 -6.52 18.71 -36.12
C ASP A 612 -7.16 17.32 -35.88
N HIS A 613 -6.35 16.29 -35.60
CA HIS A 613 -6.80 14.93 -35.34
C HIS A 613 -6.11 14.33 -34.11
N VAL A 614 -6.80 13.41 -33.44
CA VAL A 614 -6.29 12.73 -32.25
C VAL A 614 -6.74 11.28 -32.24
N LEU A 615 -5.84 10.42 -31.81
CA LEU A 615 -6.05 9.00 -31.56
C LEU A 615 -5.74 8.70 -30.10
N ILE A 616 -6.30 7.62 -29.57
CA ILE A 616 -6.02 7.15 -28.21
C ILE A 616 -5.41 5.76 -28.27
N ILE A 617 -4.34 5.54 -27.49
CA ILE A 617 -3.68 4.25 -27.37
C ILE A 617 -4.48 3.40 -26.38
N THR A 618 -4.95 2.25 -26.84
CA THR A 618 -5.88 1.39 -26.12
C THR A 618 -5.25 0.10 -25.65
N GLY A 619 -4.10 -0.28 -26.20
CA GLY A 619 -3.38 -1.48 -25.80
C GLY A 619 -1.93 -1.47 -26.23
N ILE A 620 -1.11 -2.12 -25.42
CA ILE A 620 0.31 -2.29 -25.67
C ILE A 620 0.68 -3.76 -25.51
N THR A 621 1.42 -4.29 -26.46
CA THR A 621 2.03 -5.61 -26.35
C THR A 621 3.53 -5.46 -26.16
N ARG A 622 4.09 -6.09 -25.13
CA ARG A 622 5.52 -6.10 -24.83
C ARG A 622 6.11 -7.51 -24.96
N LYS A 623 7.34 -7.59 -25.47
CA LYS A 623 8.17 -8.80 -25.43
C LYS A 623 9.53 -8.44 -24.82
N ASN A 624 9.88 -9.10 -23.71
CA ASN A 624 11.12 -8.82 -22.95
C ASN A 624 11.27 -7.33 -22.58
N GLY A 625 10.18 -6.69 -22.16
CA GLY A 625 10.16 -5.27 -21.76
C GLY A 625 10.01 -4.27 -22.91
N VAL A 626 10.28 -4.68 -24.15
CA VAL A 626 10.21 -3.81 -25.35
C VAL A 626 8.81 -3.86 -25.96
N ILE A 627 8.26 -2.70 -26.33
CA ILE A 627 6.98 -2.63 -27.04
C ILE A 627 7.14 -3.21 -28.45
N THR A 628 6.28 -4.17 -28.80
CA THR A 628 6.24 -4.79 -30.14
C THR A 628 4.99 -4.39 -30.92
N GLU A 629 3.89 -4.08 -30.25
CA GLU A 629 2.66 -3.62 -30.89
C GLU A 629 1.97 -2.54 -30.05
N ILE A 630 1.44 -1.53 -30.74
CA ILE A 630 0.61 -0.46 -30.18
C ILE A 630 -0.76 -0.53 -30.85
N GLU A 631 -1.80 -0.82 -30.08
CA GLU A 631 -3.18 -0.71 -30.51
C GLU A 631 -3.68 0.72 -30.22
N TYR A 632 -4.31 1.34 -31.21
CA TYR A 632 -4.93 2.65 -31.06
C TYR A 632 -6.34 2.66 -31.62
N ALA A 633 -7.13 3.62 -31.18
CA ALA A 633 -8.48 3.88 -31.66
C ALA A 633 -8.64 5.33 -32.13
N HIS A 634 -9.45 5.50 -33.17
CA HIS A 634 -9.92 6.82 -33.60
C HIS A 634 -11.30 6.69 -34.28
N SER A 635 -11.93 7.83 -34.58
CA SER A 635 -13.09 7.90 -35.48
C SER A 635 -12.66 8.60 -36.76
N SER A 636 -12.78 7.92 -37.91
CA SER A 636 -12.29 8.40 -39.21
C SER A 636 -13.41 8.49 -40.25
N TYR A 637 -13.17 9.22 -41.34
CA TYR A 637 -14.07 9.28 -42.49
C TYR A 637 -13.33 8.83 -43.77
N LYS A 638 -13.32 9.65 -44.83
CA LYS A 638 -12.66 9.39 -46.12
C LYS A 638 -11.11 9.27 -46.07
N ARG A 639 -10.54 9.16 -44.87
CA ARG A 639 -9.08 9.16 -44.65
C ARG A 639 -8.53 7.74 -44.52
N THR A 640 -9.36 6.78 -44.14
CA THR A 640 -8.96 5.38 -44.00
C THR A 640 -9.98 4.47 -44.67
N VAL A 641 -9.59 3.21 -44.93
CA VAL A 641 -10.49 2.22 -45.55
C VAL A 641 -11.70 1.96 -44.65
N ARG A 642 -11.50 1.95 -43.33
CA ARG A 642 -12.57 1.84 -42.33
C ARG A 642 -13.10 3.25 -42.03
N GLN A 643 -14.40 3.38 -41.76
CA GLN A 643 -15.02 4.66 -41.39
C GLN A 643 -15.74 4.52 -40.05
N GLY A 644 -15.88 5.63 -39.33
CA GLY A 644 -16.43 5.68 -37.98
C GLY A 644 -15.41 5.26 -36.91
N PRO A 645 -15.86 5.01 -35.67
CA PRO A 645 -15.04 4.45 -34.59
C PRO A 645 -14.48 3.07 -34.93
N HIS A 646 -13.19 2.86 -34.76
CA HIS A 646 -12.54 1.55 -34.88
C HIS A 646 -11.13 1.57 -34.27
N THR A 647 -10.54 0.38 -34.14
CA THR A 647 -9.14 0.17 -33.73
C THR A 647 -8.25 -0.21 -34.91
N ALA A 648 -6.96 0.07 -34.75
CA ALA A 648 -5.88 -0.32 -35.65
C ALA A 648 -4.58 -0.55 -34.86
N ILE A 649 -3.59 -1.14 -35.53
CA ILE A 649 -2.32 -1.57 -34.93
C ILE A 649 -1.14 -0.87 -35.60
N ILE A 650 -0.16 -0.48 -34.80
CA ILE A 650 1.19 -0.12 -35.20
C ILE A 650 2.12 -1.24 -34.73
N LYS A 651 2.78 -1.93 -35.65
CA LYS A 651 3.84 -2.88 -35.31
C LYS A 651 5.15 -2.12 -35.13
N VAL A 652 5.74 -2.26 -33.95
CA VAL A 652 7.02 -1.64 -33.62
C VAL A 652 8.14 -2.54 -34.17
N VAL A 653 8.82 -2.06 -35.20
CA VAL A 653 9.92 -2.77 -35.85
C VAL A 653 11.26 -2.44 -35.20
N ASP A 654 11.41 -1.21 -34.70
CA ASP A 654 12.58 -0.73 -33.98
C ASP A 654 12.13 0.37 -33.02
N ALA A 655 12.17 0.07 -31.72
CA ALA A 655 11.73 1.01 -30.68
C ALA A 655 12.63 2.25 -30.56
N LYS A 656 13.82 2.25 -31.19
CA LYS A 656 14.72 3.42 -31.24
C LYS A 656 14.34 4.43 -32.32
N LYS A 657 13.49 4.03 -33.28
CA LYS A 657 13.01 4.91 -34.35
C LYS A 657 11.77 5.67 -33.93
N SER A 658 11.44 6.73 -34.67
CA SER A 658 10.23 7.50 -34.42
C SER A 658 8.96 6.66 -34.65
N LEU A 659 7.82 7.11 -34.10
CA LEU A 659 6.52 6.46 -34.32
C LEU A 659 6.11 6.47 -35.81
N GLN A 660 6.58 7.46 -36.59
CA GLN A 660 6.32 7.59 -38.02
C GLN A 660 6.93 6.42 -38.82
N GLU A 661 8.11 5.97 -38.41
CA GLU A 661 8.90 4.94 -39.08
C GLU A 661 8.46 3.51 -38.75
N GLN A 662 7.49 3.36 -37.85
CA GLN A 662 6.93 2.06 -37.48
C GLN A 662 5.94 1.57 -38.54
N GLN A 663 5.54 0.30 -38.46
CA GLN A 663 4.63 -0.30 -39.43
C GLN A 663 3.17 -0.10 -39.06
N TRP A 664 2.57 0.98 -39.56
CA TRP A 664 1.14 1.26 -39.44
C TRP A 664 0.35 0.30 -40.34
N GLN A 665 -0.45 -0.57 -39.71
CA GLN A 665 -1.25 -1.57 -40.42
C GLN A 665 -2.50 -0.97 -41.06
N GLU A 666 -2.98 0.16 -40.54
CA GLU A 666 -4.09 0.90 -41.15
C GLU A 666 -3.67 1.52 -42.48
N LYS A 667 -4.59 1.45 -43.45
CA LYS A 667 -4.38 1.94 -44.81
C LYS A 667 -5.31 3.11 -45.17
N THR A 668 -4.78 4.03 -45.95
CA THR A 668 -5.58 5.02 -46.68
C THR A 668 -6.42 4.32 -47.76
N PRO A 669 -7.48 4.94 -48.30
CA PRO A 669 -8.21 4.40 -49.45
C PRO A 669 -7.32 4.14 -50.68
N GLN A 670 -6.16 4.80 -50.77
CA GLN A 670 -5.16 4.64 -51.82
C GLN A 670 -4.18 3.48 -51.57
N GLY A 671 -4.28 2.79 -50.42
CA GLY A 671 -3.44 1.65 -50.06
C GLY A 671 -2.12 2.02 -49.34
N GLU A 672 -1.86 3.30 -49.10
CA GLU A 672 -0.70 3.78 -48.36
C GLU A 672 -0.87 3.51 -46.86
N ALA A 673 0.24 3.41 -46.13
CA ALA A 673 0.18 3.33 -44.66
C ALA A 673 -0.36 4.64 -44.09
N TYR A 674 -1.22 4.56 -43.06
CA TYR A 674 -1.84 5.74 -42.46
C TYR A 674 -0.83 6.74 -41.84
N SER A 675 0.41 6.29 -41.58
CA SER A 675 1.53 7.15 -41.18
C SER A 675 1.87 8.26 -42.17
N VAL A 676 1.39 8.22 -43.42
CA VAL A 676 1.56 9.31 -44.39
C VAL A 676 0.99 10.65 -43.89
N HIS A 677 0.04 10.60 -42.96
CA HIS A 677 -0.54 11.79 -42.32
C HIS A 677 0.13 12.19 -40.99
N PHE A 678 1.18 11.49 -40.58
CA PHE A 678 1.91 11.77 -39.35
C PHE A 678 3.13 12.63 -39.68
N HIS A 679 3.15 13.86 -39.16
CA HIS A 679 4.12 14.90 -39.52
C HIS A 679 4.80 15.45 -38.25
N PRO A 680 5.90 14.82 -37.76
CA PRO A 680 6.60 15.27 -36.56
C PRO A 680 7.01 16.75 -36.60
N GLU A 681 7.36 17.26 -37.78
CA GLU A 681 7.72 18.66 -38.03
C GLU A 681 6.58 19.65 -37.79
N ARG A 682 5.32 19.15 -37.74
CA ARG A 682 4.11 19.93 -37.41
C ARG A 682 3.69 19.80 -35.95
N GLY A 683 4.52 19.16 -35.13
CA GLY A 683 4.24 18.91 -33.71
C GLY A 683 3.38 17.68 -33.43
N ASP A 684 3.22 16.79 -34.44
CA ASP A 684 2.61 15.47 -34.25
C ASP A 684 3.50 14.60 -33.36
N GLY A 685 2.87 13.77 -32.55
CA GLY A 685 3.58 13.04 -31.51
C GLY A 685 2.66 12.44 -30.47
N VAL A 686 3.24 11.60 -29.62
CA VAL A 686 2.53 11.02 -28.48
C VAL A 686 2.47 12.02 -27.34
N ARG A 687 1.30 12.14 -26.73
CA ARG A 687 0.96 13.13 -25.69
C ARG A 687 0.32 12.42 -24.52
N ARG A 688 0.88 12.62 -23.33
CA ARG A 688 0.37 12.09 -22.05
C ARG A 688 -0.22 13.21 -21.22
N LEU A 689 -1.35 13.00 -20.56
CA LEU A 689 -1.84 13.96 -19.57
C LEU A 689 -0.83 14.10 -18.42
N LYS A 690 -0.50 15.33 -18.02
CA LYS A 690 0.46 15.62 -16.94
C LYS A 690 0.13 14.89 -15.63
N ILE A 691 -1.16 14.75 -15.32
CA ILE A 691 -1.64 14.03 -14.12
C ILE A 691 -1.33 12.52 -14.16
N LEU A 692 -1.08 11.97 -15.36
CA LEU A 692 -0.71 10.58 -15.60
C LEU A 692 0.81 10.43 -15.80
N ASN A 693 1.57 11.52 -15.72
CA ASN A 693 3.02 11.53 -15.88
C ASN A 693 3.76 11.33 -14.55
N THR A 694 3.03 11.08 -13.47
CA THR A 694 3.55 10.77 -12.14
C THR A 694 3.40 9.27 -11.89
N THR A 695 4.31 8.48 -12.45
CA THR A 695 4.59 7.10 -12.04
C THR A 695 6.06 6.81 -12.30
#